data_AF-A0A9E4B5T7-F1
#
_entry.id   AF-A0A9E4B5T7-F1
#
_cell.length_a   1.000
_cell.length_b   1.000
_cell.length_c   1.000
_cell.angle_alpha   90.00
_cell.angle_beta   90.00
_cell.angle_gamma   90.00
#
_symmetry.space_group_name_H-M   'P 1'
#
loop_
_entity.id
_entity.type
_entity.pdbx_description
1 polymer ?
#
loop_
_entity_poly.entity_id
_entity_poly.type
_entity_poly.pdbx_seq_one_letter_code
_entity_poly.pdbx_strand_id
1 'polypeptide(L)'
;MATATAPVAAQQMDAEAATAALEWRQIGPTIMGGRVADLAVNEKDPAVFYVGTATGGLWKTENGGTTFSPLFDDQPTASVGDVTLAPSNPNVVWVGSGEPQNRQSSPWGMGVFRSTDAGRTWNHLGLDNTHHISRIQVHPRDPDMAYVAAVGHLWGANPERGVFRTTDGGETWENVLFVDEHTGAIDLVMDPSDPKTLFAAMYQRQRAPWGFNGGGPGSGIYRTTDGGETWTELMEGLPQGDMGRIGLGIHRGDGNLVYALVEADARTPGQGFFGQQNDDRQTGLYKSTDRGESWTQVSTTNNRPMYYSQVWVDPSDPERIYLGGANMYRSSDGGNNFTSDAAAGVHSDHHALWINPENSDHLILGGDGGVSISWDRSDSWRQLRNLPLAQFYEIGVDDRHPYHVCGGLQDNGSWCAPSDTWSNQGIRAKDWYNVGGGDGFFTVMHPDGESMLAESQNGNLMMVNLRTFERLRMRPLGRPGEGGGEEGEDEDEDELPSYRWNWNAPIVISRHDDQTIYYAGNHVFRSTDYGMSWEEISPDLTKAIDRTELEIMGVAGSEPMMSANDGTSTFGNIVSLAESPLNPQVLYAGTDDGNLNVTRDGGETWTNVAPNVRGMPDQTYMTRVVASHGDEGTVWVAGDNHRNDDFAAYVFRSTNFGQSWEDISDGLPELWSVNALAQHPRAADLLFLGNEVGVYFSIDAGDSWHSLRRNMPTVPVDDIQIQARENDLVLGTHGRGVWIMDDITPLEEMTADVLASDVHLFSTQIATSYTPYTPQGWTPGVFEADNPPQGVRIRYWLGADVAADEGDEAEGDDGESGVTVTIADGSGEVIRTLQGAGERGLHEVIWNFRHDSPTRVPGGGGGFGGGFFGGGGQAPKVLPGQYVARLEAGGTVMETPLEVELDPRVSISRDDLLARQGALMSGYELSGAVAEAMAGFGRVRDALEVVQEQMDGRDAPESLSEMVTEIDEELDEVGDDLGQARQGAGLAGLGSFHRAPTADQLWRLDRGWELLPGAVDRLNILITDRMPALLDALDDADLRPDLGDTVSVPTAPGGQD
;
A
#
# COMPACT_ATOMS: atom_id res chain seq x y z
N MET A 1 51.12 19.23 23.66
CA MET A 1 50.73 17.88 23.24
C MET A 1 49.22 17.81 23.38
N ALA A 2 48.51 18.11 22.29
CA ALA A 2 47.07 17.93 22.22
C ALA A 2 46.86 16.47 21.80
N THR A 3 46.20 15.70 22.66
CA THR A 3 45.76 14.35 22.38
C THR A 3 44.62 14.43 21.37
N ALA A 4 44.93 14.12 20.12
CA ALA A 4 43.93 13.82 19.11
C ALA A 4 43.18 12.56 19.55
N THR A 5 41.91 12.71 19.89
CA THR A 5 40.95 11.62 19.96
C THR A 5 40.78 11.05 18.56
N ALA A 6 41.11 9.77 18.38
CA ALA A 6 40.81 9.05 17.15
C ALA A 6 39.28 8.99 16.96
N PRO A 7 38.77 9.05 15.72
CA PRO A 7 37.35 8.83 15.46
C PRO A 7 37.02 7.39 15.86
N VAL A 8 36.04 7.23 16.73
CA VAL A 8 35.37 5.95 16.95
C VAL A 8 34.70 5.63 15.62
N ALA A 9 34.99 4.46 15.04
CA ALA A 9 34.27 3.99 13.87
C ALA A 9 32.79 3.92 14.24
N ALA A 10 31.94 4.69 13.54
CA ALA A 10 30.50 4.63 13.70
C ALA A 10 30.07 3.16 13.54
N GLN A 11 29.46 2.61 14.58
CA GLN A 11 28.90 1.28 14.52
C GLN A 11 27.75 1.35 13.52
N GLN A 12 27.85 0.60 12.41
CA GLN A 12 26.81 0.59 11.38
C GLN A 12 25.47 0.24 12.02
N MET A 13 24.45 1.08 11.82
CA MET A 13 23.12 0.87 12.40
C MET A 13 22.55 -0.45 11.91
N ASP A 14 22.13 -1.30 12.86
CA ASP A 14 21.33 -2.48 12.58
C ASP A 14 19.88 -2.04 12.35
N ALA A 15 19.59 -1.62 11.12
CA ALA A 15 18.30 -1.05 10.75
C ALA A 15 17.14 -2.04 10.97
N GLU A 16 17.37 -3.34 10.78
CA GLU A 16 16.35 -4.37 10.99
C GLU A 16 15.92 -4.43 12.45
N ALA A 17 16.87 -4.42 13.38
CA ALA A 17 16.61 -4.36 14.81
C ALA A 17 15.98 -3.00 15.21
N ALA A 18 16.50 -1.88 14.69
CA ALA A 18 16.04 -0.53 15.02
C ALA A 18 14.60 -0.22 14.59
N THR A 19 14.08 -0.99 13.63
CA THR A 19 12.74 -0.83 13.07
C THR A 19 11.82 -2.02 13.35
N ALA A 20 12.23 -2.95 14.22
CA ALA A 20 11.59 -4.25 14.37
C ALA A 20 10.09 -4.18 14.73
N ALA A 21 9.69 -3.22 15.58
CA ALA A 21 8.29 -3.00 15.97
C ALA A 21 7.51 -2.00 15.09
N LEU A 22 8.10 -1.53 13.98
CA LEU A 22 7.42 -0.64 13.04
C LEU A 22 6.80 -1.45 11.90
N GLU A 23 5.52 -1.19 11.63
CA GLU A 23 4.75 -1.88 10.59
C GLU A 23 3.97 -0.88 9.75
N TRP A 24 3.82 -1.21 8.46
CA TRP A 24 3.03 -0.47 7.50
C TRP A 24 1.61 -1.04 7.37
N ARG A 25 0.62 -0.16 7.24
CA ARG A 25 -0.79 -0.49 7.04
C ARG A 25 -1.27 0.01 5.69
N GLN A 26 -1.63 -0.91 4.79
CA GLN A 26 -2.18 -0.56 3.47
C GLN A 26 -3.66 -0.18 3.59
N ILE A 27 -4.05 1.03 3.18
CA ILE A 27 -5.44 1.51 3.33
C ILE A 27 -6.24 1.58 2.01
N GLY A 28 -5.66 1.13 0.90
CA GLY A 28 -6.29 1.14 -0.44
C GLY A 28 -5.96 2.40 -1.24
N PRO A 29 -6.84 2.87 -2.16
CA PRO A 29 -8.18 2.34 -2.49
C PRO A 29 -8.14 1.10 -3.39
N THR A 30 -9.29 0.42 -3.50
CA THR A 30 -9.53 -0.69 -4.48
C THR A 30 -10.70 -0.44 -5.43
N ILE A 31 -11.41 0.67 -5.28
CA ILE A 31 -12.72 0.91 -5.92
C ILE A 31 -12.63 1.20 -7.42
N MET A 32 -11.56 1.85 -7.85
CA MET A 32 -11.24 2.23 -9.23
C MET A 32 -10.45 1.14 -9.97
N GLY A 33 -9.69 0.32 -9.25
CA GLY A 33 -8.79 -0.68 -9.82
C GLY A 33 -7.36 -0.16 -9.96
N GLY A 34 -6.71 -0.49 -11.07
CA GLY A 34 -5.36 -0.07 -11.42
C GLY A 34 -4.86 -0.79 -12.67
N ARG A 35 -3.72 -0.38 -13.21
CA ARG A 35 -3.22 -0.83 -14.52
C ARG A 35 -2.77 -2.28 -14.56
N VAL A 36 -3.54 -3.08 -15.29
CA VAL A 36 -3.25 -4.48 -15.61
C VAL A 36 -2.58 -4.54 -16.98
N ALA A 37 -1.34 -5.03 -17.03
CA ALA A 37 -0.58 -5.18 -18.26
C ALA A 37 -0.92 -6.48 -18.99
N ASP A 38 -1.15 -7.57 -18.25
CA ASP A 38 -1.42 -8.90 -18.82
C ASP A 38 -2.19 -9.84 -17.85
N LEU A 39 -2.78 -10.91 -18.40
CA LEU A 39 -3.58 -11.91 -17.68
C LEU A 39 -3.30 -13.33 -18.21
N ALA A 40 -3.14 -14.29 -17.30
CA ALA A 40 -3.03 -15.71 -17.66
C ALA A 40 -4.11 -16.54 -16.96
N VAL A 41 -4.83 -17.38 -17.70
CA VAL A 41 -5.95 -18.18 -17.17
C VAL A 41 -5.65 -19.66 -17.35
N ASN A 42 -5.90 -20.45 -16.31
CA ASN A 42 -5.87 -21.90 -16.43
C ASN A 42 -7.10 -22.36 -17.22
N GLU A 43 -6.93 -22.68 -18.51
CA GLU A 43 -8.06 -23.04 -19.38
C GLU A 43 -8.81 -24.30 -18.94
N LYS A 44 -8.18 -25.18 -18.13
CA LYS A 44 -8.85 -26.37 -17.55
C LYS A 44 -9.68 -26.05 -16.30
N ASP A 45 -9.39 -24.94 -15.65
CA ASP A 45 -10.11 -24.44 -14.48
C ASP A 45 -10.06 -22.90 -14.48
N PRO A 46 -10.96 -22.22 -15.22
CA PRO A 46 -10.96 -20.77 -15.34
C PRO A 46 -11.22 -20.00 -14.03
N ALA A 47 -11.52 -20.68 -12.91
CA ALA A 47 -11.55 -20.06 -11.60
C ALA A 47 -10.12 -19.71 -11.10
N VAL A 48 -9.09 -20.33 -11.68
CA VAL A 48 -7.68 -20.05 -11.39
C VAL A 48 -7.08 -19.19 -12.48
N PHE A 49 -6.70 -17.95 -12.13
CA PHE A 49 -6.02 -17.04 -13.05
C PHE A 49 -5.06 -16.09 -12.33
N TYR A 50 -4.18 -15.50 -13.14
CA TYR A 50 -3.10 -14.62 -12.74
C TYR A 50 -3.28 -13.25 -13.37
N VAL A 51 -2.90 -12.21 -12.64
CA VAL A 51 -3.02 -10.79 -13.04
C VAL A 51 -1.65 -10.14 -12.92
N GLY A 52 -1.04 -9.84 -14.07
CA GLY A 52 0.21 -9.09 -14.16
C GLY A 52 -0.08 -7.60 -14.27
N THR A 53 0.48 -6.82 -13.36
CA THR A 53 0.21 -5.37 -13.28
C THR A 53 1.43 -4.55 -13.66
N ALA A 54 1.21 -3.31 -14.08
CA ALA A 54 2.29 -2.42 -14.51
C ALA A 54 3.37 -2.20 -13.44
N THR A 55 2.94 -2.01 -12.19
CA THR A 55 3.81 -1.62 -11.06
C THR A 55 3.34 -2.19 -9.71
N GLY A 56 2.30 -3.02 -9.68
CA GLY A 56 1.68 -3.57 -8.46
C GLY A 56 1.94 -5.06 -8.23
N GLY A 57 2.88 -5.67 -8.96
CA GLY A 57 3.24 -7.07 -8.87
C GLY A 57 2.32 -8.03 -9.65
N LEU A 58 2.46 -9.31 -9.33
CA LEU A 58 1.70 -10.43 -9.88
C LEU A 58 0.74 -10.98 -8.83
N TRP A 59 -0.51 -11.18 -9.22
CA TRP A 59 -1.57 -11.68 -8.34
C TRP A 59 -2.16 -12.97 -8.86
N LYS A 60 -2.66 -13.82 -7.97
CA LYS A 60 -3.36 -15.06 -8.32
C LYS A 60 -4.68 -15.17 -7.56
N THR A 61 -5.69 -15.70 -8.23
CA THR A 61 -6.92 -16.18 -7.59
C THR A 61 -7.10 -17.66 -7.86
N GLU A 62 -7.76 -18.36 -6.95
CA GLU A 62 -8.16 -19.77 -7.10
C GLU A 62 -9.68 -19.96 -7.02
N ASN A 63 -10.45 -18.85 -6.98
CA ASN A 63 -11.89 -18.86 -6.74
C ASN A 63 -12.66 -17.83 -7.59
N GLY A 64 -12.19 -17.60 -8.82
CA GLY A 64 -12.87 -16.73 -9.78
C GLY A 64 -12.86 -15.25 -9.39
N GLY A 65 -11.82 -14.80 -8.69
CA GLY A 65 -11.62 -13.41 -8.29
C GLY A 65 -12.32 -13.00 -6.99
N THR A 66 -12.82 -13.97 -6.21
CA THR A 66 -13.40 -13.67 -4.88
C THR A 66 -12.32 -13.20 -3.91
N THR A 67 -11.12 -13.79 -3.97
CA THR A 67 -9.92 -13.35 -3.25
C THR A 67 -8.70 -13.48 -4.16
N PHE A 68 -7.68 -12.66 -3.89
CA PHE A 68 -6.39 -12.71 -4.56
C PHE A 68 -5.25 -12.83 -3.56
N SER A 69 -4.18 -13.51 -3.97
CA SER A 69 -2.91 -13.58 -3.25
C SER A 69 -1.82 -12.93 -4.10
N PRO A 70 -1.00 -12.04 -3.54
CA PRO A 70 0.18 -11.53 -4.23
C PRO A 70 1.23 -12.65 -4.32
N LEU A 71 1.94 -12.71 -5.45
CA LEU A 71 2.97 -13.71 -5.72
C LEU A 71 4.36 -13.11 -5.93
N PHE A 72 4.45 -11.78 -6.05
CA PHE A 72 5.64 -11.05 -6.47
C PHE A 72 6.13 -10.00 -5.46
N ASP A 73 5.58 -10.01 -4.23
CA ASP A 73 5.89 -9.00 -3.21
C ASP A 73 7.38 -8.95 -2.84
N ASP A 74 8.07 -10.09 -2.90
CA ASP A 74 9.50 -10.23 -2.60
C ASP A 74 10.40 -10.33 -3.84
N GLN A 75 9.83 -10.21 -5.04
CA GLN A 75 10.64 -10.13 -6.24
C GLN A 75 11.31 -8.76 -6.34
N PRO A 76 12.48 -8.67 -6.99
CA PRO A 76 13.28 -7.44 -6.97
C PRO A 76 12.72 -6.34 -7.90
N THR A 77 11.64 -6.60 -8.62
CA THR A 77 10.81 -5.62 -9.34
C THR A 77 9.34 -6.01 -9.23
N ALA A 78 8.45 -5.01 -9.21
CA ALA A 78 6.99 -5.20 -9.22
C ALA A 78 6.37 -5.11 -10.61
N SER A 79 7.14 -4.72 -11.62
CA SER A 79 6.60 -4.52 -12.96
C SER A 79 6.49 -5.82 -13.73
N VAL A 80 5.29 -6.11 -14.25
CA VAL A 80 5.02 -7.27 -15.09
C VAL A 80 4.67 -6.81 -16.50
N GLY A 81 5.36 -7.37 -17.49
CA GLY A 81 5.07 -7.16 -18.90
C GLY A 81 4.28 -8.30 -19.54
N ASP A 82 4.51 -9.54 -19.10
CA ASP A 82 3.80 -10.73 -19.60
C ASP A 82 3.72 -11.80 -18.51
N VAL A 83 2.59 -12.50 -18.41
CA VAL A 83 2.44 -13.70 -17.60
C VAL A 83 1.80 -14.79 -18.45
N THR A 84 2.40 -15.99 -18.44
CA THR A 84 1.89 -17.11 -19.23
C THR A 84 2.01 -18.44 -18.51
N LEU A 85 1.08 -19.36 -18.79
CA LEU A 85 1.07 -20.72 -18.27
C LEU A 85 1.53 -21.69 -19.34
N ALA A 86 2.37 -22.66 -18.98
CA ALA A 86 2.73 -23.71 -19.92
C ALA A 86 1.47 -24.53 -20.32
N PRO A 87 1.11 -24.64 -21.61
CA PRO A 87 -0.12 -25.35 -22.01
C PRO A 87 -0.13 -26.83 -21.61
N SER A 88 1.06 -27.44 -21.53
CA SER A 88 1.26 -28.83 -21.10
C SER A 88 1.11 -29.03 -19.59
N ASN A 89 1.36 -28.00 -18.78
CA ASN A 89 1.33 -28.05 -17.31
C ASN A 89 1.08 -26.65 -16.69
N PRO A 90 -0.15 -26.33 -16.24
CA PRO A 90 -0.48 -25.01 -15.70
C PRO A 90 0.17 -24.68 -14.35
N ASN A 91 0.91 -25.60 -13.74
CA ASN A 91 1.76 -25.30 -12.57
C ASN A 91 3.08 -24.62 -12.96
N VAL A 92 3.47 -24.69 -14.24
CA VAL A 92 4.63 -23.96 -14.75
C VAL A 92 4.17 -22.60 -15.24
N VAL A 93 4.61 -21.56 -14.53
CA VAL A 93 4.27 -20.16 -14.79
C VAL A 93 5.54 -19.44 -15.20
N TRP A 94 5.47 -18.68 -16.29
CA TRP A 94 6.54 -17.80 -16.75
C TRP A 94 6.08 -16.35 -16.64
N VAL A 95 6.98 -15.47 -16.22
CA VAL A 95 6.72 -14.04 -16.08
C VAL A 95 7.85 -13.28 -16.74
N GLY A 96 7.50 -12.40 -17.66
CA GLY A 96 8.37 -11.35 -18.18
C GLY A 96 8.14 -10.08 -17.37
N SER A 97 9.20 -9.50 -16.82
CA SER A 97 9.09 -8.24 -16.06
C SER A 97 9.28 -7.01 -16.94
N GLY A 98 8.74 -5.88 -16.48
CA GLY A 98 8.79 -4.58 -17.16
C GLY A 98 7.70 -4.40 -18.20
N GLU A 99 6.74 -3.50 -17.94
CA GLU A 99 5.60 -3.31 -18.83
C GLU A 99 5.99 -2.74 -20.21
N PRO A 100 5.43 -3.25 -21.32
CA PRO A 100 5.82 -2.85 -22.67
C PRO A 100 4.97 -1.72 -23.26
N GLN A 101 4.20 -0.98 -22.44
CA GLN A 101 3.19 -0.03 -22.93
C GLN A 101 3.73 1.34 -23.34
N ASN A 102 5.03 1.62 -23.13
CA ASN A 102 5.69 2.83 -23.60
C ASN A 102 5.13 4.12 -22.99
N ARG A 103 4.59 4.12 -21.77
CA ARG A 103 4.25 5.38 -21.08
C ARG A 103 5.51 6.02 -20.52
N GLN A 104 5.45 7.32 -20.28
CA GLN A 104 6.47 8.05 -19.53
C GLN A 104 6.58 7.59 -18.06
N SER A 105 5.55 6.92 -17.56
CA SER A 105 5.45 6.27 -16.25
C SER A 105 5.61 4.74 -16.33
N SER A 106 6.18 4.22 -17.44
CA SER A 106 6.48 2.79 -17.54
C SER A 106 7.77 2.44 -16.79
N PRO A 107 7.70 1.68 -15.69
CA PRO A 107 8.90 1.19 -15.01
C PRO A 107 9.63 0.16 -15.88
N TRP A 108 10.89 -0.10 -15.53
CA TRP A 108 11.66 -1.21 -16.09
C TRP A 108 11.60 -2.46 -15.19
N GLY A 109 11.80 -3.60 -15.81
CA GLY A 109 11.91 -4.91 -15.19
C GLY A 109 13.34 -5.42 -15.18
N MET A 110 13.47 -6.69 -14.78
CA MET A 110 14.73 -7.43 -14.70
C MET A 110 14.58 -8.83 -15.33
N GLY A 111 14.18 -8.85 -16.59
CA GLY A 111 14.13 -10.06 -17.40
C GLY A 111 13.02 -11.04 -16.99
N VAL A 112 13.36 -12.32 -16.92
CA VAL A 112 12.38 -13.43 -16.88
C VAL A 112 12.43 -14.20 -15.56
N PHE A 113 11.25 -14.55 -15.05
CA PHE A 113 11.06 -15.39 -13.87
C PHE A 113 10.24 -16.62 -14.21
N ARG A 114 10.48 -17.72 -13.50
CA ARG A 114 9.75 -18.98 -13.68
C ARG A 114 9.42 -19.66 -12.35
N SER A 115 8.19 -20.12 -12.24
CA SER A 115 7.72 -20.99 -11.17
C SER A 115 7.34 -22.36 -11.73
N THR A 116 7.54 -23.43 -10.94
CA THR A 116 7.09 -24.80 -11.27
C THR A 116 6.03 -25.34 -10.30
N ASP A 117 5.60 -24.52 -9.35
CA ASP A 117 4.67 -24.85 -8.27
C ASP A 117 3.47 -23.89 -8.19
N ALA A 118 3.05 -23.38 -9.37
CA ALA A 118 1.92 -22.47 -9.54
C ALA A 118 2.08 -21.11 -8.82
N GLY A 119 3.31 -20.59 -8.82
CA GLY A 119 3.67 -19.26 -8.35
C GLY A 119 4.03 -19.16 -6.87
N ARG A 120 4.26 -20.29 -6.17
CA ARG A 120 4.64 -20.26 -4.74
C ARG A 120 6.13 -19.95 -4.57
N THR A 121 6.97 -20.45 -5.48
CA THR A 121 8.39 -20.14 -5.55
C THR A 121 8.80 -19.73 -6.95
N TRP A 122 9.81 -18.87 -7.04
CA TRP A 122 10.28 -18.26 -8.29
C TRP A 122 11.78 -18.44 -8.47
N ASN A 123 12.19 -18.72 -9.70
CA ASN A 123 13.58 -18.65 -10.14
C ASN A 123 13.73 -17.48 -11.11
N HIS A 124 14.71 -16.62 -10.87
CA HIS A 124 15.12 -15.59 -11.81
C HIS A 124 16.05 -16.20 -12.87
N LEU A 125 15.76 -15.95 -14.15
CA LEU A 125 16.35 -16.64 -15.30
C LEU A 125 17.22 -15.72 -16.18
N GLY A 126 17.57 -14.52 -15.69
CA GLY A 126 18.35 -13.53 -16.44
C GLY A 126 17.52 -12.74 -17.47
N LEU A 127 18.20 -12.21 -18.48
CA LEU A 127 17.71 -11.20 -19.43
C LEU A 127 17.47 -9.81 -18.79
N ASP A 128 18.27 -9.47 -17.79
CA ASP A 128 18.05 -8.31 -16.92
C ASP A 128 18.06 -6.99 -17.71
N ASN A 129 19.03 -6.78 -18.62
CA ASN A 129 19.08 -5.54 -19.42
C ASN A 129 18.09 -5.55 -20.60
N THR A 130 17.15 -6.49 -20.68
CA THR A 130 16.04 -6.32 -21.63
C THR A 130 15.09 -5.21 -21.18
N HIS A 131 14.99 -4.96 -19.87
CA HIS A 131 14.09 -4.04 -19.17
C HIS A 131 12.59 -4.24 -19.42
N HIS A 132 12.15 -4.66 -20.60
CA HIS A 132 10.76 -4.82 -20.96
C HIS A 132 10.58 -6.11 -21.76
N ILE A 133 9.93 -7.09 -21.14
CA ILE A 133 9.48 -8.32 -21.80
C ILE A 133 8.02 -8.17 -22.19
N SER A 134 7.72 -8.23 -23.47
CA SER A 134 6.38 -7.98 -23.98
C SER A 134 5.53 -9.24 -24.13
N ARG A 135 6.14 -10.38 -24.47
CA ARG A 135 5.46 -11.66 -24.69
C ARG A 135 6.36 -12.85 -24.40
N ILE A 136 5.79 -13.91 -23.85
CA ILE A 136 6.43 -15.22 -23.71
C ILE A 136 5.55 -16.29 -24.37
N GLN A 137 6.13 -17.06 -25.29
CA GLN A 137 5.47 -18.20 -25.93
C GLN A 137 6.13 -19.51 -25.47
N VAL A 138 5.42 -20.28 -24.64
CA VAL A 138 5.87 -21.59 -24.14
C VAL A 138 5.43 -22.68 -25.11
N HIS A 139 6.33 -23.60 -25.44
CA HIS A 139 6.04 -24.69 -26.38
C HIS A 139 4.88 -25.56 -25.85
N PRO A 140 3.87 -25.91 -26.68
CA PRO A 140 2.60 -26.48 -26.23
C PRO A 140 2.73 -27.89 -25.62
N ARG A 141 3.86 -28.56 -25.82
CA ARG A 141 4.13 -29.93 -25.35
C ARG A 141 5.38 -30.04 -24.49
N ASP A 142 6.13 -28.95 -24.30
CA ASP A 142 7.40 -28.95 -23.59
C ASP A 142 7.52 -27.66 -22.77
N PRO A 143 7.37 -27.72 -21.43
CA PRO A 143 7.39 -26.54 -20.58
C PRO A 143 8.79 -25.94 -20.37
N ASP A 144 9.85 -26.59 -20.87
CA ASP A 144 11.24 -26.12 -20.79
C ASP A 144 11.70 -25.41 -22.07
N MET A 145 10.91 -25.46 -23.14
CA MET A 145 11.17 -24.70 -24.37
C MET A 145 10.25 -23.47 -24.43
N ALA A 146 10.85 -22.28 -24.53
CA ALA A 146 10.12 -21.03 -24.60
C ALA A 146 10.83 -20.00 -25.50
N TYR A 147 10.04 -19.06 -26.01
CA TYR A 147 10.51 -17.89 -26.75
C TYR A 147 10.06 -16.63 -26.02
N VAL A 148 10.93 -15.64 -25.95
CA VAL A 148 10.72 -14.38 -25.23
C VAL A 148 10.87 -13.23 -26.22
N ALA A 149 9.84 -12.41 -26.34
CA ALA A 149 9.87 -11.14 -27.05
C ALA A 149 10.37 -10.04 -26.09
N ALA A 150 11.60 -9.61 -26.29
CA ALA A 150 12.24 -8.57 -25.52
C ALA A 150 12.26 -7.27 -26.33
N VAL A 151 11.66 -6.21 -25.78
CA VAL A 151 11.58 -4.93 -26.49
C VAL A 151 12.86 -4.11 -26.33
N GLY A 152 13.58 -4.28 -25.21
CA GLY A 152 14.77 -3.49 -24.88
C GLY A 152 14.42 -2.20 -24.14
N HIS A 153 15.45 -1.42 -23.84
CA HIS A 153 15.35 -0.14 -23.12
C HIS A 153 14.39 0.84 -23.82
N LEU A 154 13.53 1.50 -23.04
CA LEU A 154 12.59 2.52 -23.51
C LEU A 154 13.29 3.87 -23.77
N TRP A 155 14.25 4.24 -22.92
CA TRP A 155 14.88 5.58 -22.89
C TRP A 155 16.23 5.65 -23.61
N GLY A 156 16.70 4.53 -24.15
CA GLY A 156 18.00 4.44 -24.82
C GLY A 156 18.12 3.24 -25.77
N ALA A 157 19.25 3.19 -26.46
CA ALA A 157 19.63 2.05 -27.30
C ALA A 157 20.24 0.95 -26.42
N ASN A 158 19.94 -0.32 -26.70
CA ASN A 158 20.63 -1.43 -26.05
C ASN A 158 20.65 -2.67 -26.96
N PRO A 159 21.70 -3.51 -26.90
CA PRO A 159 21.80 -4.72 -27.75
C PRO A 159 20.97 -5.91 -27.23
N GLU A 160 20.54 -5.90 -25.97
CA GLU A 160 19.76 -7.00 -25.36
C GLU A 160 18.27 -6.82 -25.64
N ARG A 161 17.88 -7.06 -26.90
CA ARG A 161 16.50 -7.00 -27.41
C ARG A 161 16.31 -7.97 -28.57
N GLY A 162 15.06 -8.21 -28.94
CA GLY A 162 14.70 -9.14 -30.03
C GLY A 162 13.97 -10.38 -29.53
N VAL A 163 14.10 -11.50 -30.23
CA VAL A 163 13.50 -12.78 -29.82
C VAL A 163 14.58 -13.67 -29.22
N PHE A 164 14.42 -14.01 -27.95
CA PHE A 164 15.27 -14.97 -27.26
C PHE A 164 14.59 -16.34 -27.21
N ARG A 165 15.36 -17.41 -27.32
CA ARG A 165 14.90 -18.80 -27.22
C ARG A 165 15.67 -19.52 -26.12
N THR A 166 14.95 -20.35 -25.37
CA THR A 166 15.52 -21.36 -24.48
C THR A 166 14.98 -22.75 -24.81
N THR A 167 15.76 -23.78 -24.52
CA THR A 167 15.37 -25.20 -24.64
C THR A 167 15.65 -26.00 -23.36
N ASP A 168 16.07 -25.33 -22.29
CA ASP A 168 16.51 -25.92 -21.01
C ASP A 168 15.83 -25.25 -19.80
N GLY A 169 14.64 -24.67 -20.01
CA GLY A 169 13.86 -24.06 -18.94
C GLY A 169 14.37 -22.69 -18.51
N GLY A 170 15.18 -22.02 -19.34
CA GLY A 170 15.73 -20.69 -19.12
C GLY A 170 17.08 -20.69 -18.42
N GLU A 171 17.77 -21.82 -18.34
CA GLU A 171 19.17 -21.87 -17.88
C GLU A 171 20.10 -21.18 -18.90
N THR A 172 19.79 -21.30 -20.19
CA THR A 172 20.49 -20.60 -21.27
C THR A 172 19.52 -19.95 -22.27
N TRP A 173 19.99 -18.85 -22.86
CA TRP A 173 19.25 -18.05 -23.84
C TRP A 173 20.06 -17.85 -25.11
N GLU A 174 19.40 -17.98 -26.25
CA GLU A 174 19.93 -17.65 -27.58
C GLU A 174 19.11 -16.53 -28.19
N ASN A 175 19.74 -15.43 -28.61
CA ASN A 175 19.06 -14.39 -29.39
C ASN A 175 18.91 -14.86 -30.85
N VAL A 176 17.71 -15.32 -31.20
CA VAL A 176 17.40 -15.94 -32.49
C VAL A 176 16.86 -14.95 -33.52
N LEU A 177 16.50 -13.74 -33.12
CA LEU A 177 16.12 -12.64 -34.03
C LEU A 177 16.52 -11.30 -33.44
N PHE A 178 17.48 -10.64 -34.09
CA PHE A 178 17.96 -9.30 -33.76
C PHE A 178 18.00 -8.43 -35.01
N VAL A 179 17.55 -7.18 -34.91
CA VAL A 179 17.56 -6.20 -36.02
C VAL A 179 18.65 -5.15 -35.76
N ASP A 180 18.50 -4.36 -34.69
CA ASP A 180 19.47 -3.34 -34.25
C ASP A 180 19.23 -2.96 -32.77
N GLU A 181 19.99 -1.98 -32.26
CA GLU A 181 19.95 -1.54 -30.85
C GLU A 181 18.74 -0.66 -30.48
N HIS A 182 17.85 -0.34 -31.43
CA HIS A 182 16.59 0.39 -31.19
C HIS A 182 15.35 -0.46 -31.48
N THR A 183 15.52 -1.66 -32.05
CA THR A 183 14.44 -2.50 -32.56
C THR A 183 14.36 -3.83 -31.79
N GLY A 184 13.34 -3.96 -30.94
CA GLY A 184 13.06 -5.18 -30.16
C GLY A 184 11.76 -5.86 -30.58
N ALA A 185 11.45 -7.03 -30.02
CA ALA A 185 10.19 -7.72 -30.31
C ALA A 185 9.09 -7.27 -29.34
N ILE A 186 7.97 -6.74 -29.86
CA ILE A 186 6.82 -6.23 -29.09
C ILE A 186 5.64 -7.21 -29.03
N ASP A 187 5.57 -8.15 -29.97
CA ASP A 187 4.56 -9.20 -29.98
C ASP A 187 5.10 -10.47 -30.64
N LEU A 188 4.57 -11.62 -30.23
CA LEU A 188 5.01 -12.93 -30.67
C LEU A 188 3.86 -13.93 -30.56
N VAL A 189 3.52 -14.56 -31.68
CA VAL A 189 2.50 -15.62 -31.74
C VAL A 189 3.07 -16.91 -32.34
N MET A 190 2.62 -18.05 -31.79
CA MET A 190 3.03 -19.39 -32.20
C MET A 190 1.81 -20.16 -32.75
N ASP A 191 1.99 -20.90 -33.84
CA ASP A 191 0.98 -21.88 -34.28
C ASP A 191 0.97 -23.08 -33.31
N PRO A 192 -0.10 -23.30 -32.52
CA PRO A 192 -0.13 -24.37 -31.53
C PRO A 192 -0.11 -25.78 -32.16
N SER A 193 -0.50 -25.89 -33.44
CA SER A 193 -0.48 -27.15 -34.20
C SER A 193 0.88 -27.43 -34.84
N ASP A 194 1.66 -26.39 -35.10
CA ASP A 194 3.00 -26.42 -35.68
C ASP A 194 3.94 -25.44 -34.94
N PRO A 195 4.44 -25.81 -33.75
CA PRO A 195 5.18 -24.88 -32.89
C PRO A 195 6.60 -24.51 -33.40
N LYS A 196 6.94 -24.92 -34.62
CA LYS A 196 8.11 -24.39 -35.36
C LYS A 196 7.78 -23.15 -36.17
N THR A 197 6.49 -22.88 -36.38
CA THR A 197 5.99 -21.69 -37.06
C THR A 197 5.65 -20.62 -36.02
N LEU A 198 6.39 -19.51 -36.05
CA LEU A 198 6.15 -18.34 -35.20
C LEU A 198 6.19 -17.06 -36.05
N PHE A 199 5.46 -16.04 -35.58
CA PHE A 199 5.48 -14.70 -36.13
C PHE A 199 5.88 -13.72 -35.05
N ALA A 200 6.89 -12.88 -35.31
CA ALA A 200 7.38 -11.86 -34.41
C ALA A 200 7.11 -10.47 -35.01
N ALA A 201 6.59 -9.58 -34.19
CA ALA A 201 6.48 -8.15 -34.50
C ALA A 201 7.69 -7.43 -33.91
N MET A 202 8.58 -6.95 -34.79
CA MET A 202 9.73 -6.13 -34.43
C MET A 202 9.30 -4.66 -34.39
N TYR A 203 9.76 -3.93 -33.38
CA TYR A 203 9.33 -2.58 -33.05
C TYR A 203 10.51 -1.67 -32.72
N GLN A 204 10.76 -0.71 -33.60
CA GLN A 204 11.72 0.35 -33.38
C GLN A 204 11.08 1.47 -32.55
N ARG A 205 11.69 1.85 -31.42
CA ARG A 205 11.18 2.94 -30.58
C ARG A 205 12.25 3.55 -29.68
N GLN A 206 12.02 4.81 -29.28
CA GLN A 206 12.74 5.45 -28.18
C GLN A 206 11.93 6.62 -27.59
N ARG A 207 11.89 6.72 -26.26
CA ARG A 207 11.55 7.95 -25.54
C ARG A 207 12.81 8.74 -25.18
N ALA A 208 12.63 10.05 -25.10
CA ALA A 208 13.58 11.00 -24.56
C ALA A 208 12.83 11.99 -23.65
N PRO A 209 13.52 12.73 -22.76
CA PRO A 209 12.85 13.69 -21.86
C PRO A 209 11.95 14.70 -22.60
N TRP A 210 12.28 15.00 -23.87
CA TRP A 210 11.59 15.96 -24.71
C TRP A 210 10.57 15.37 -25.71
N GLY A 211 10.40 14.04 -25.79
CA GLY A 211 9.48 13.46 -26.77
C GLY A 211 9.49 11.94 -26.91
N PHE A 212 8.78 11.45 -27.92
CA PHE A 212 8.69 10.03 -28.25
C PHE A 212 8.68 9.84 -29.76
N ASN A 213 9.52 8.91 -30.24
CA ASN A 213 9.44 8.36 -31.59
C ASN A 213 9.15 6.86 -31.48
N GLY A 214 7.91 6.49 -31.80
CA GLY A 214 7.38 5.15 -31.65
C GLY A 214 7.35 4.36 -32.95
N GLY A 215 8.39 4.43 -33.78
CA GLY A 215 8.49 3.67 -35.03
C GLY A 215 9.73 4.01 -35.85
N GLY A 216 9.90 3.30 -36.96
CA GLY A 216 11.02 3.50 -37.88
C GLY A 216 11.19 2.31 -38.85
N PRO A 217 12.24 2.33 -39.68
CA PRO A 217 12.49 1.32 -40.71
C PRO A 217 12.86 -0.07 -40.15
N GLY A 218 13.23 -0.18 -38.87
CA GLY A 218 13.48 -1.46 -38.21
C GLY A 218 12.20 -2.22 -37.83
N SER A 219 11.07 -1.53 -37.73
CA SER A 219 9.78 -2.16 -37.41
C SER A 219 9.30 -3.06 -38.55
N GLY A 220 8.74 -4.24 -38.24
CA GLY A 220 8.25 -5.17 -39.25
C GLY A 220 7.78 -6.51 -38.70
N ILE A 221 7.24 -7.36 -39.58
CA ILE A 221 6.76 -8.69 -39.21
C ILE A 221 7.72 -9.73 -39.78
N TYR A 222 8.16 -10.65 -38.92
CA TYR A 222 9.08 -11.73 -39.28
C TYR A 222 8.43 -13.07 -39.00
N ARG A 223 8.71 -14.07 -39.84
CA ARG A 223 8.22 -15.44 -39.66
C ARG A 223 9.37 -16.44 -39.70
N THR A 224 9.33 -17.39 -38.78
CA THR A 224 10.11 -18.64 -38.84
C THR A 224 9.18 -19.82 -39.10
N THR A 225 9.71 -20.88 -39.71
CA THR A 225 9.02 -22.19 -39.86
C THR A 225 9.91 -23.36 -39.41
N ASP A 226 11.08 -23.05 -38.84
CA ASP A 226 12.09 -24.02 -38.39
C ASP A 226 12.42 -23.89 -36.89
N GLY A 227 11.61 -23.13 -36.14
CA GLY A 227 11.79 -22.94 -34.70
C GLY A 227 12.81 -21.86 -34.35
N GLY A 228 12.91 -20.82 -35.18
CA GLY A 228 13.77 -19.66 -34.96
C GLY A 228 15.20 -19.81 -35.49
N GLU A 229 15.53 -20.88 -36.20
CA GLU A 229 16.86 -21.02 -36.83
C GLU A 229 17.03 -20.01 -37.97
N THR A 230 15.96 -19.77 -38.72
CA THR A 230 15.89 -18.71 -39.72
C THR A 230 14.59 -17.93 -39.65
N TRP A 231 14.67 -16.64 -39.97
CA TRP A 231 13.54 -15.71 -40.01
C TRP A 231 13.43 -15.03 -41.38
N THR A 232 12.22 -14.93 -41.88
CA THR A 232 11.88 -14.24 -43.14
C THR A 232 11.05 -13.02 -42.82
N GLU A 233 11.49 -11.85 -43.25
CA GLU A 233 10.71 -10.61 -43.20
C GLU A 233 9.53 -10.69 -44.17
N LEU A 234 8.35 -10.30 -43.71
CA LEU A 234 7.10 -10.30 -44.47
C LEU A 234 6.75 -8.87 -44.87
N MET A 235 6.52 -8.64 -46.17
CA MET A 235 6.25 -7.29 -46.71
C MET A 235 5.08 -7.23 -47.69
N GLU A 236 4.68 -8.35 -48.29
CA GLU A 236 3.68 -8.35 -49.36
C GLU A 236 2.29 -7.98 -48.82
N GLY A 237 1.76 -6.83 -49.28
CA GLY A 237 0.44 -6.32 -48.88
C GLY A 237 0.42 -5.50 -47.59
N LEU A 238 1.56 -5.31 -46.92
CA LEU A 238 1.72 -4.42 -45.76
C LEU A 238 2.04 -2.97 -46.18
N PRO A 239 1.91 -1.98 -45.26
CA PRO A 239 2.29 -0.59 -45.50
C PRO A 239 3.69 -0.43 -46.10
N GLN A 240 3.87 0.63 -46.89
CA GLN A 240 5.19 0.97 -47.46
C GLN A 240 5.80 2.13 -46.67
N GLY A 241 7.03 1.97 -46.19
CA GLY A 241 7.73 2.97 -45.37
C GLY A 241 7.84 2.54 -43.92
N ASP A 242 8.10 3.50 -43.03
CA ASP A 242 8.24 3.24 -41.60
C ASP A 242 6.94 2.69 -41.00
N MET A 243 7.07 1.76 -40.06
CA MET A 243 5.96 1.22 -39.28
C MET A 243 6.17 1.51 -37.79
N GLY A 244 5.07 1.64 -37.06
CA GLY A 244 5.05 1.81 -35.61
C GLY A 244 4.78 0.50 -34.88
N ARG A 245 4.00 0.55 -33.79
CA ARG A 245 3.67 -0.65 -32.99
C ARG A 245 2.79 -1.61 -33.81
N ILE A 246 3.07 -2.91 -33.70
CA ILE A 246 2.33 -3.98 -34.37
C ILE A 246 1.86 -5.01 -33.34
N GLY A 247 0.57 -5.35 -33.37
CA GLY A 247 0.01 -6.49 -32.64
C GLY A 247 -0.29 -7.66 -33.56
N LEU A 248 -0.12 -8.89 -33.08
CA LEU A 248 -0.32 -10.12 -33.83
C LEU A 248 -1.38 -11.00 -33.18
N GLY A 249 -2.24 -11.61 -34.00
CA GLY A 249 -3.23 -12.58 -33.55
C GLY A 249 -3.28 -13.77 -34.51
N ILE A 250 -3.20 -14.99 -33.99
CA ILE A 250 -3.33 -16.22 -34.77
C ILE A 250 -4.58 -16.98 -34.35
N HIS A 251 -5.37 -17.45 -35.31
CA HIS A 251 -6.52 -18.29 -34.99
C HIS A 251 -6.05 -19.69 -34.59
N ARG A 252 -6.35 -20.11 -33.35
CA ARG A 252 -5.90 -21.41 -32.82
C ARG A 252 -6.37 -22.62 -33.63
N GLY A 253 -7.52 -22.51 -34.33
CA GLY A 253 -8.07 -23.57 -35.18
C GLY A 253 -7.46 -23.68 -36.58
N ASP A 254 -6.78 -22.63 -37.06
CA ASP A 254 -6.17 -22.59 -38.40
C ASP A 254 -4.97 -21.63 -38.42
N GLY A 255 -3.76 -22.18 -38.34
CA GLY A 255 -2.52 -21.40 -38.35
C GLY A 255 -2.24 -20.65 -39.66
N ASN A 256 -3.03 -20.84 -40.72
CA ASN A 256 -2.94 -20.00 -41.92
C ASN A 256 -3.58 -18.61 -41.71
N LEU A 257 -4.52 -18.51 -40.76
CA LEU A 257 -5.24 -17.29 -40.47
C LEU A 257 -4.51 -16.48 -39.40
N VAL A 258 -3.84 -15.42 -39.85
CA VAL A 258 -3.08 -14.50 -39.01
C VAL A 258 -3.58 -13.09 -39.23
N TYR A 259 -3.73 -12.33 -38.16
CA TYR A 259 -4.08 -10.92 -38.17
C TYR A 259 -2.91 -10.09 -37.63
N ALA A 260 -2.74 -8.91 -38.20
CA ALA A 260 -1.76 -7.93 -37.75
C ALA A 260 -2.43 -6.56 -37.61
N LEU A 261 -2.39 -5.97 -36.43
CA LEU A 261 -2.83 -4.60 -36.20
C LEU A 261 -1.62 -3.68 -36.29
N VAL A 262 -1.50 -2.95 -37.39
CA VAL A 262 -0.27 -2.23 -37.77
C VAL A 262 -0.46 -0.73 -37.62
N GLU A 263 0.43 -0.07 -36.89
CA GLU A 263 0.61 1.38 -36.99
C GLU A 263 1.41 1.72 -38.25
N ALA A 264 0.84 2.62 -39.04
CA ALA A 264 1.49 3.28 -40.16
C ALA A 264 1.08 4.77 -40.16
N ASP A 265 1.54 5.52 -41.17
CA ASP A 265 1.26 6.94 -41.35
C ASP A 265 1.84 7.83 -40.22
N ALA A 266 3.13 8.18 -40.35
CA ALA A 266 3.82 9.07 -39.41
C ALA A 266 3.09 10.40 -39.24
N ARG A 267 3.09 10.91 -38.00
CA ARG A 267 2.33 12.10 -37.62
C ARG A 267 3.24 13.31 -37.59
N THR A 268 2.76 14.41 -38.13
CA THR A 268 3.40 15.71 -37.88
C THR A 268 3.22 16.05 -36.40
N PRO A 269 4.28 16.50 -35.70
CA PRO A 269 4.17 17.02 -34.33
C PRO A 269 3.00 18.01 -34.19
N GLY A 270 2.22 17.87 -33.12
CA GLY A 270 1.01 18.68 -32.89
C GLY A 270 -0.29 18.09 -33.42
N GLN A 271 -0.26 16.98 -34.16
CA GLN A 271 -1.49 16.21 -34.47
C GLN A 271 -1.91 15.38 -33.25
N GLY A 272 -3.21 15.42 -32.90
CA GLY A 272 -3.75 14.70 -31.74
C GLY A 272 -3.52 13.17 -31.78
N PHE A 273 -3.64 12.51 -30.64
CA PHE A 273 -3.27 11.09 -30.45
C PHE A 273 -4.01 10.08 -31.35
N PHE A 274 -5.13 10.49 -31.97
CA PHE A 274 -5.90 9.68 -32.91
C PHE A 274 -5.46 9.82 -34.39
N GLY A 275 -4.52 10.73 -34.68
CA GLY A 275 -4.06 11.04 -36.03
C GLY A 275 -5.15 11.67 -36.91
N GLN A 276 -4.85 11.84 -38.21
CA GLN A 276 -5.88 12.21 -39.18
C GLN A 276 -6.88 11.05 -39.38
N GLN A 277 -8.17 11.35 -39.46
CA GLN A 277 -9.21 10.38 -39.81
C GLN A 277 -9.62 10.57 -41.28
N ASN A 278 -9.14 9.69 -42.15
CA ASN A 278 -9.57 9.59 -43.54
C ASN A 278 -9.56 8.12 -43.99
N ASP A 279 -10.16 7.84 -45.15
CA ASP A 279 -10.37 6.45 -45.63
C ASP A 279 -9.13 5.85 -46.33
N ASP A 280 -8.09 6.64 -46.62
CA ASP A 280 -6.89 6.23 -47.37
C ASP A 280 -5.72 5.81 -46.45
N ARG A 281 -5.96 5.65 -45.14
CA ARG A 281 -4.92 5.31 -44.16
C ARG A 281 -4.37 3.90 -44.33
N GLN A 282 -3.06 3.77 -44.18
CA GLN A 282 -2.38 2.48 -44.11
C GLN A 282 -2.42 1.90 -42.69
N THR A 283 -2.62 2.71 -41.65
CA THR A 283 -2.79 2.18 -40.29
C THR A 283 -4.09 1.38 -40.17
N GLY A 284 -4.06 0.21 -39.51
CA GLY A 284 -5.25 -0.63 -39.33
C GLY A 284 -5.00 -2.12 -39.18
N LEU A 285 -6.07 -2.89 -39.31
CA LEU A 285 -6.07 -4.35 -39.23
C LEU A 285 -5.81 -4.98 -40.60
N TYR A 286 -4.80 -5.83 -40.65
CA TYR A 286 -4.41 -6.65 -41.79
C TYR A 286 -4.71 -8.12 -41.50
N LYS A 287 -5.10 -8.85 -42.54
CA LYS A 287 -5.42 -10.27 -42.50
C LYS A 287 -4.58 -11.03 -43.53
N SER A 288 -4.00 -12.14 -43.11
CA SER A 288 -3.40 -13.15 -43.97
C SER A 288 -4.17 -14.46 -43.85
N THR A 289 -4.26 -15.20 -44.96
CA THR A 289 -4.89 -16.53 -45.03
C THR A 289 -3.93 -17.60 -45.56
N ASP A 290 -2.65 -17.26 -45.65
CA ASP A 290 -1.58 -18.07 -46.25
C ASP A 290 -0.32 -18.09 -45.38
N ARG A 291 -0.48 -18.00 -44.04
CA ARG A 291 0.63 -17.98 -43.07
C ARG A 291 1.58 -16.78 -43.27
N GLY A 292 1.02 -15.62 -43.57
CA GLY A 292 1.74 -14.36 -43.69
C GLY A 292 2.52 -14.16 -45.00
N GLU A 293 2.37 -15.04 -46.00
CA GLU A 293 2.98 -14.81 -47.31
C GLU A 293 2.42 -13.54 -47.96
N SER A 294 1.11 -13.29 -47.82
CA SER A 294 0.46 -12.06 -48.28
C SER A 294 -0.57 -11.53 -47.28
N TRP A 295 -0.70 -10.21 -47.23
CA TRP A 295 -1.59 -9.48 -46.32
C TRP A 295 -2.62 -8.64 -47.09
N THR A 296 -3.80 -8.47 -46.50
CA THR A 296 -4.85 -7.57 -46.99
C THR A 296 -5.36 -6.73 -45.84
N GLN A 297 -5.36 -5.40 -45.98
CA GLN A 297 -6.00 -4.51 -45.02
C GLN A 297 -7.52 -4.72 -45.05
N VAL A 298 -8.12 -5.05 -43.91
CA VAL A 298 -9.56 -5.30 -43.77
C VAL A 298 -10.29 -4.18 -43.03
N SER A 299 -9.56 -3.36 -42.27
CA SER A 299 -10.10 -2.20 -41.56
C SER A 299 -8.99 -1.19 -41.26
N THR A 300 -9.34 0.10 -41.19
CA THR A 300 -8.42 1.17 -40.75
C THR A 300 -8.45 1.40 -39.23
N THR A 301 -9.17 0.57 -38.48
CA THR A 301 -9.34 0.72 -37.03
C THR A 301 -8.06 0.33 -36.28
N ASN A 302 -7.40 1.32 -35.67
CA ASN A 302 -6.29 1.12 -34.74
C ASN A 302 -6.27 2.31 -33.76
N ASN A 303 -6.72 2.11 -32.53
CA ASN A 303 -6.86 3.18 -31.55
C ASN A 303 -5.53 3.38 -30.81
N ARG A 304 -4.99 4.61 -30.81
CA ARG A 304 -3.74 5.03 -30.13
C ARG A 304 -2.65 3.94 -30.13
N PRO A 305 -2.07 3.64 -31.30
CA PRO A 305 -1.38 2.39 -31.55
C PRO A 305 -0.20 2.08 -30.63
N MET A 306 0.62 3.07 -30.26
CA MET A 306 1.77 2.85 -29.37
C MET A 306 1.41 2.28 -28.00
N TYR A 307 0.18 2.49 -27.52
CA TYR A 307 -0.25 2.13 -26.17
C TYR A 307 -1.01 0.79 -26.12
N TYR A 308 -1.72 0.41 -27.19
CA TYR A 308 -2.49 -0.84 -27.22
C TYR A 308 -2.04 -1.78 -28.34
N SER A 309 -2.39 -1.48 -29.59
CA SER A 309 -2.24 -2.36 -30.77
C SER A 309 -2.31 -3.85 -30.42
N GLN A 310 -3.38 -4.27 -29.74
CA GLN A 310 -3.64 -5.68 -29.41
C GLN A 310 -4.80 -6.20 -30.26
N VAL A 311 -4.67 -7.41 -30.78
CA VAL A 311 -5.72 -8.10 -31.55
C VAL A 311 -5.95 -9.50 -31.00
N TRP A 312 -7.18 -9.78 -30.59
CA TRP A 312 -7.59 -11.09 -30.10
C TRP A 312 -8.63 -11.70 -31.03
N VAL A 313 -8.35 -12.91 -31.52
CA VAL A 313 -9.29 -13.72 -32.30
C VAL A 313 -9.93 -14.73 -31.36
N ASP A 314 -11.26 -14.83 -31.38
CA ASP A 314 -11.97 -15.86 -30.60
C ASP A 314 -11.43 -17.26 -31.00
N PRO A 315 -10.97 -18.09 -30.03
CA PRO A 315 -10.42 -19.41 -30.31
C PRO A 315 -11.39 -20.34 -31.05
N SER A 316 -12.69 -20.10 -30.92
CA SER A 316 -13.76 -20.97 -31.43
C SER A 316 -14.54 -20.37 -32.60
N ASP A 317 -14.34 -19.08 -32.93
CA ASP A 317 -15.04 -18.40 -34.03
C ASP A 317 -14.15 -17.33 -34.69
N PRO A 318 -13.50 -17.62 -35.85
CA PRO A 318 -12.58 -16.68 -36.49
C PRO A 318 -13.24 -15.40 -37.03
N GLU A 319 -14.57 -15.32 -37.06
CA GLU A 319 -15.29 -14.11 -37.43
C GLU A 319 -15.40 -13.12 -36.26
N ARG A 320 -15.09 -13.55 -35.03
CA ARG A 320 -15.11 -12.69 -33.84
C ARG A 320 -13.72 -12.23 -33.48
N ILE A 321 -13.55 -10.91 -33.47
CA ILE A 321 -12.28 -10.26 -33.22
C ILE A 321 -12.50 -9.12 -32.24
N TYR A 322 -11.58 -8.96 -31.30
CA TYR A 322 -11.52 -7.85 -30.37
C TYR A 322 -10.22 -7.08 -30.56
N LEU A 323 -10.28 -5.75 -30.47
CA LEU A 323 -9.10 -4.89 -30.49
C LEU A 323 -9.02 -4.08 -29.18
N GLY A 324 -7.81 -3.98 -28.64
CA GLY A 324 -7.49 -3.09 -27.54
C GLY A 324 -7.59 -1.62 -27.95
N GLY A 325 -7.68 -0.72 -26.97
CA GLY A 325 -7.88 0.70 -27.21
C GLY A 325 -8.28 1.45 -25.95
N ALA A 326 -8.38 2.77 -26.06
CA ALA A 326 -9.04 3.60 -25.05
C ALA A 326 -10.51 3.16 -24.85
N ASN A 327 -11.15 2.73 -25.95
CA ASN A 327 -12.32 1.87 -25.91
C ASN A 327 -11.94 0.49 -26.44
N MET A 328 -12.61 -0.57 -25.98
CA MET A 328 -12.47 -1.90 -26.55
C MET A 328 -13.39 -2.04 -27.77
N TYR A 329 -12.83 -2.56 -28.86
CA TYR A 329 -13.57 -2.77 -30.10
C TYR A 329 -13.91 -4.24 -30.30
N ARG A 330 -15.07 -4.52 -30.92
CA ARG A 330 -15.48 -5.87 -31.33
C ARG A 330 -15.96 -5.92 -32.78
N SER A 331 -15.71 -7.04 -33.43
CA SER A 331 -16.20 -7.40 -34.77
C SER A 331 -16.85 -8.78 -34.72
N SER A 332 -17.80 -9.02 -35.62
CA SER A 332 -18.44 -10.33 -35.85
C SER A 332 -18.48 -10.73 -37.32
N ASP A 333 -17.61 -10.10 -38.13
CA ASP A 333 -17.49 -10.32 -39.57
C ASP A 333 -16.02 -10.44 -40.02
N GLY A 334 -15.17 -10.99 -39.14
CA GLY A 334 -13.77 -11.26 -39.45
C GLY A 334 -12.90 -10.01 -39.55
N GLY A 335 -13.30 -8.93 -38.87
CA GLY A 335 -12.54 -7.67 -38.76
C GLY A 335 -12.88 -6.61 -39.81
N ASN A 336 -13.93 -6.80 -40.61
CA ASN A 336 -14.31 -5.81 -41.63
C ASN A 336 -15.01 -4.59 -41.00
N ASN A 337 -15.84 -4.79 -39.97
CA ASN A 337 -16.51 -3.72 -39.25
C ASN A 337 -16.30 -3.86 -37.73
N PHE A 338 -16.09 -2.72 -37.05
CA PHE A 338 -15.91 -2.65 -35.60
C PHE A 338 -16.91 -1.72 -34.93
N THR A 339 -17.34 -2.09 -33.72
CA THR A 339 -18.03 -1.20 -32.77
C THR A 339 -17.18 -1.04 -31.51
N SER A 340 -17.20 0.13 -30.89
CA SER A 340 -16.38 0.48 -29.72
C SER A 340 -17.08 0.24 -28.38
N ASP A 341 -18.07 -0.66 -28.35
CA ASP A 341 -18.97 -0.89 -27.22
C ASP A 341 -18.64 -2.16 -26.43
N ALA A 342 -17.54 -2.85 -26.75
CA ALA A 342 -17.22 -4.15 -26.17
C ALA A 342 -16.92 -4.09 -24.66
N ALA A 343 -16.55 -2.93 -24.14
CA ALA A 343 -16.31 -2.68 -22.72
C ALA A 343 -17.20 -1.56 -22.16
N ALA A 344 -18.43 -1.40 -22.67
CA ALA A 344 -19.34 -0.36 -22.21
C ALA A 344 -19.56 -0.42 -20.68
N GLY A 345 -19.32 0.71 -19.99
CA GLY A 345 -19.46 0.81 -18.53
C GLY A 345 -18.27 0.29 -17.72
N VAL A 346 -17.19 -0.14 -18.39
CA VAL A 346 -15.88 -0.40 -17.80
C VAL A 346 -15.01 0.86 -17.98
N HIS A 347 -14.00 1.05 -17.12
CA HIS A 347 -12.96 2.07 -17.31
C HIS A 347 -12.26 1.89 -18.67
N SER A 348 -11.72 2.96 -19.24
CA SER A 348 -11.00 2.96 -20.52
C SER A 348 -9.67 2.20 -20.47
N ASP A 349 -8.90 2.23 -21.55
CA ASP A 349 -7.51 1.75 -21.60
C ASP A 349 -7.38 0.23 -21.41
N HIS A 350 -7.68 -0.53 -22.47
CA HIS A 350 -7.74 -1.98 -22.42
C HIS A 350 -6.49 -2.65 -22.99
N HIS A 351 -5.78 -3.39 -22.15
CA HIS A 351 -4.45 -3.94 -22.44
C HIS A 351 -4.43 -5.46 -22.58
N ALA A 352 -5.31 -6.18 -21.87
CA ALA A 352 -5.31 -7.64 -21.81
C ALA A 352 -6.72 -8.22 -21.96
N LEU A 353 -6.85 -9.32 -22.70
CA LEU A 353 -8.11 -10.03 -22.85
C LEU A 353 -7.87 -11.54 -22.94
N TRP A 354 -8.60 -12.29 -22.14
CA TRP A 354 -8.74 -13.73 -22.28
C TRP A 354 -10.16 -14.08 -22.72
N ILE A 355 -10.27 -14.92 -23.75
CA ILE A 355 -11.53 -15.45 -24.29
C ILE A 355 -11.53 -16.95 -24.01
N ASN A 356 -12.54 -17.43 -23.29
CA ASN A 356 -12.61 -18.83 -22.93
C ASN A 356 -12.80 -19.72 -24.18
N PRO A 357 -11.85 -20.63 -24.50
CA PRO A 357 -11.91 -21.44 -25.70
C PRO A 357 -13.11 -22.42 -25.70
N GLU A 358 -13.60 -22.83 -24.54
CA GLU A 358 -14.76 -23.73 -24.42
C GLU A 358 -16.11 -22.99 -24.36
N ASN A 359 -16.08 -21.67 -24.13
CA ASN A 359 -17.27 -20.84 -24.02
C ASN A 359 -16.98 -19.37 -24.34
N SER A 360 -17.14 -18.97 -25.61
CA SER A 360 -16.91 -17.59 -26.07
C SER A 360 -17.72 -16.50 -25.36
N ASP A 361 -18.69 -16.83 -24.51
CA ASP A 361 -19.42 -15.83 -23.72
C ASP A 361 -18.68 -15.46 -22.41
N HIS A 362 -17.70 -16.27 -21.97
CA HIS A 362 -16.87 -16.00 -20.79
C HIS A 362 -15.57 -15.29 -21.18
N LEU A 363 -15.43 -14.02 -20.77
CA LEU A 363 -14.26 -13.19 -21.02
C LEU A 363 -13.71 -12.61 -19.71
N ILE A 364 -12.39 -12.47 -19.64
CA ILE A 364 -11.70 -11.74 -18.56
C ILE A 364 -10.86 -10.64 -19.21
N LEU A 365 -11.10 -9.41 -18.78
CA LEU A 365 -10.51 -8.17 -19.31
C LEU A 365 -9.63 -7.51 -18.26
N GLY A 366 -8.47 -7.01 -18.68
CA GLY A 366 -7.54 -6.20 -17.89
C GLY A 366 -7.26 -4.86 -18.59
N GLY A 367 -7.23 -3.78 -17.80
CA GLY A 367 -6.93 -2.43 -18.25
C GLY A 367 -6.57 -1.50 -17.09
N ASP A 368 -6.67 -0.19 -17.28
CA ASP A 368 -6.27 0.81 -16.26
C ASP A 368 -7.26 0.89 -15.08
N GLY A 369 -8.48 0.37 -15.25
CA GLY A 369 -9.47 0.17 -14.18
C GLY A 369 -9.46 -1.21 -13.52
N GLY A 370 -8.39 -2.00 -13.68
CA GLY A 370 -8.27 -3.33 -13.07
C GLY A 370 -8.89 -4.46 -13.88
N VAL A 371 -9.47 -5.45 -13.20
CA VAL A 371 -9.99 -6.68 -13.81
C VAL A 371 -11.51 -6.67 -13.89
N SER A 372 -12.06 -7.02 -15.06
CA SER A 372 -13.49 -7.19 -15.28
C SER A 372 -13.81 -8.55 -15.93
N ILE A 373 -14.93 -9.16 -15.55
CA ILE A 373 -15.38 -10.46 -16.08
C ILE A 373 -16.75 -10.32 -16.75
N SER A 374 -16.90 -10.89 -17.94
CA SER A 374 -18.18 -11.00 -18.66
C SER A 374 -18.57 -12.47 -18.82
N TRP A 375 -19.87 -12.74 -18.79
CA TRP A 375 -20.47 -14.07 -19.03
C TRP A 375 -21.53 -14.05 -20.14
N ASP A 376 -21.56 -12.96 -20.91
CA ASP A 376 -22.52 -12.67 -21.96
C ASP A 376 -21.83 -12.01 -23.17
N ARG A 377 -20.56 -12.38 -23.41
CA ARG A 377 -19.81 -11.95 -24.60
C ARG A 377 -19.65 -10.43 -24.68
N SER A 378 -19.16 -9.85 -23.60
CA SER A 378 -18.82 -8.43 -23.49
C SER A 378 -20.02 -7.47 -23.49
N ASP A 379 -21.26 -7.97 -23.37
CA ASP A 379 -22.46 -7.11 -23.29
C ASP A 379 -22.64 -6.52 -21.89
N SER A 380 -22.21 -7.23 -20.84
CA SER A 380 -22.10 -6.71 -19.48
C SER A 380 -20.87 -7.22 -18.74
N TRP A 381 -20.41 -6.43 -17.76
CA TRP A 381 -19.16 -6.66 -17.04
C TRP A 381 -19.33 -6.55 -15.53
N ARG A 382 -18.63 -7.43 -14.79
CA ARG A 382 -18.43 -7.33 -13.35
C ARG A 382 -16.98 -6.96 -13.06
N GLN A 383 -16.75 -5.74 -12.59
CA GLN A 383 -15.43 -5.31 -12.10
C GLN A 383 -15.11 -5.97 -10.74
N LEU A 384 -13.87 -6.42 -10.58
CA LEU A 384 -13.34 -6.94 -9.31
C LEU A 384 -12.70 -5.78 -8.53
N ARG A 385 -13.22 -5.47 -7.33
CA ARG A 385 -12.86 -4.28 -6.53
C ARG A 385 -12.16 -4.64 -5.21
N ASN A 386 -11.32 -5.65 -5.24
CA ASN A 386 -10.60 -6.21 -4.09
C ASN A 386 -9.09 -6.33 -4.32
N LEU A 387 -8.58 -5.68 -5.38
CA LEU A 387 -7.16 -5.55 -5.68
C LEU A 387 -6.72 -4.10 -5.39
N PRO A 388 -5.79 -3.86 -4.45
CA PRO A 388 -5.29 -2.52 -4.15
C PRO A 388 -4.14 -2.18 -5.08
N LEU A 389 -4.50 -1.74 -6.30
CA LEU A 389 -3.60 -1.45 -7.42
C LEU A 389 -3.49 0.04 -7.75
N ALA A 390 -3.95 0.90 -6.86
CA ALA A 390 -3.94 2.33 -7.05
C ALA A 390 -2.52 2.87 -7.30
N GLN A 391 -2.37 3.72 -8.32
CA GLN A 391 -1.11 4.32 -8.75
C GLN A 391 -1.09 5.81 -8.44
N PHE A 392 -0.69 6.19 -7.23
CA PHE A 392 -0.62 7.59 -6.81
C PHE A 392 0.62 8.28 -7.41
N TYR A 393 0.43 9.51 -7.89
CA TYR A 393 1.55 10.40 -8.25
C TYR A 393 1.95 11.29 -7.07
N GLU A 394 0.96 11.83 -6.36
CA GLU A 394 1.14 12.76 -5.25
C GLU A 394 0.03 12.51 -4.21
N ILE A 395 0.35 12.69 -2.93
CA ILE A 395 -0.62 12.58 -1.83
C ILE A 395 -0.56 13.81 -0.91
N GLY A 396 -1.63 14.02 -0.16
CA GLY A 396 -1.75 15.06 0.85
C GLY A 396 -2.50 14.54 2.07
N VAL A 397 -2.19 15.11 3.24
CA VAL A 397 -2.85 14.80 4.51
C VAL A 397 -3.43 16.07 5.13
N ASP A 398 -4.40 15.92 6.04
CA ASP A 398 -4.98 17.02 6.79
C ASP A 398 -4.95 16.83 8.32
N ASP A 399 -5.63 17.72 9.03
CA ASP A 399 -5.73 17.73 10.49
C ASP A 399 -7.14 17.36 11.01
N ARG A 400 -7.99 16.70 10.21
CA ARG A 400 -9.26 16.14 10.75
C ARG A 400 -8.96 15.04 11.77
N HIS A 401 -9.94 14.61 12.57
CA HIS A 401 -9.76 13.47 13.49
C HIS A 401 -10.87 12.42 13.29
N PRO A 402 -10.54 11.26 12.69
CA PRO A 402 -9.25 10.94 12.05
C PRO A 402 -8.92 11.85 10.87
N TYR A 403 -7.62 12.00 10.60
CA TYR A 403 -7.16 12.77 9.45
C TYR A 403 -7.49 12.03 8.17
N HIS A 404 -7.50 12.73 7.05
CA HIS A 404 -7.71 12.10 5.75
C HIS A 404 -6.44 12.13 4.92
N VAL A 405 -6.28 11.08 4.12
CA VAL A 405 -5.31 11.02 3.04
C VAL A 405 -6.06 11.24 1.73
N CYS A 406 -5.58 12.17 0.93
CA CYS A 406 -6.05 12.45 -0.41
C CYS A 406 -4.90 12.27 -1.40
N GLY A 407 -5.19 11.90 -2.64
CA GLY A 407 -4.15 11.88 -3.67
C GLY A 407 -4.71 11.69 -5.06
N GLY A 408 -3.88 12.02 -6.04
CA GLY A 408 -4.16 11.89 -7.46
C GLY A 408 -3.57 10.61 -8.05
N LEU A 409 -4.31 9.98 -8.97
CA LEU A 409 -3.97 8.70 -9.56
C LEU A 409 -3.79 8.78 -11.08
N GLN A 410 -2.98 7.87 -11.63
CA GLN A 410 -2.94 7.58 -13.06
C GLN A 410 -4.32 7.10 -13.57
N ASP A 411 -4.83 7.82 -14.57
CA ASP A 411 -6.06 7.68 -15.36
C ASP A 411 -7.36 7.49 -14.54
N ASN A 412 -7.29 7.66 -13.20
CA ASN A 412 -8.33 7.28 -12.25
C ASN A 412 -8.78 8.44 -11.33
N GLY A 413 -8.37 9.68 -11.63
CA GLY A 413 -8.74 10.89 -10.88
C GLY A 413 -8.14 10.95 -9.49
N SER A 414 -8.72 11.78 -8.62
CA SER A 414 -8.23 12.01 -7.26
C SER A 414 -9.22 11.48 -6.23
N TRP A 415 -8.72 10.86 -5.16
CA TRP A 415 -9.52 10.17 -4.15
C TRP A 415 -9.06 10.51 -2.73
N CYS A 416 -10.00 10.49 -1.79
CA CYS A 416 -9.76 10.73 -0.37
C CYS A 416 -10.40 9.65 0.52
N ALA A 417 -9.78 9.34 1.66
CA ALA A 417 -10.33 8.51 2.74
C ALA A 417 -9.74 8.92 4.09
N PRO A 418 -10.41 8.58 5.22
CA PRO A 418 -9.82 8.76 6.54
C PRO A 418 -8.67 7.74 6.78
N SER A 419 -7.74 8.09 7.67
CA SER A 419 -6.59 7.24 8.07
C SER A 419 -7.00 6.05 8.94
N ASP A 420 -8.16 6.12 9.59
CA ASP A 420 -8.82 5.04 10.28
C ASP A 420 -10.36 5.22 10.30
N THR A 421 -11.08 4.31 10.95
CA THR A 421 -12.52 4.45 11.17
C THR A 421 -12.91 4.19 12.62
N TRP A 422 -14.07 4.70 13.04
CA TRP A 422 -14.64 4.39 14.33
C TRP A 422 -15.30 3.00 14.43
N SER A 423 -15.17 2.18 13.39
CA SER A 423 -15.78 0.85 13.30
C SER A 423 -14.74 -0.24 13.56
N ASN A 424 -15.15 -1.41 14.04
CA ASN A 424 -14.24 -2.55 14.13
C ASN A 424 -13.99 -3.26 12.78
N GLN A 425 -14.45 -2.68 11.67
CA GLN A 425 -14.33 -3.21 10.32
C GLN A 425 -13.24 -2.50 9.49
N GLY A 426 -12.55 -1.53 10.10
CA GLY A 426 -11.49 -0.79 9.43
C GLY A 426 -11.98 0.08 8.26
N ILE A 427 -11.06 0.44 7.38
CA ILE A 427 -11.32 1.21 6.16
C ILE A 427 -11.74 0.25 5.05
N ARG A 428 -12.80 0.62 4.32
CA ARG A 428 -13.33 -0.14 3.19
C ARG A 428 -13.48 0.72 1.96
N ALA A 429 -13.74 0.11 0.81
CA ALA A 429 -14.00 0.81 -0.45
C ALA A 429 -15.10 1.89 -0.36
N LYS A 430 -16.07 1.75 0.56
CA LYS A 430 -17.15 2.74 0.77
C LYS A 430 -16.67 4.03 1.44
N ASP A 431 -15.53 4.00 2.12
CA ASP A 431 -14.99 5.13 2.88
C ASP A 431 -14.13 6.05 1.99
N TRP A 432 -13.79 5.57 0.79
CA TRP A 432 -13.12 6.34 -0.26
C TRP A 432 -14.12 7.10 -1.13
N TYR A 433 -13.83 8.37 -1.42
CA TYR A 433 -14.64 9.22 -2.29
C TYR A 433 -13.80 10.03 -3.27
N ASN A 434 -14.33 10.23 -4.49
CA ASN A 434 -13.63 10.92 -5.57
C ASN A 434 -13.79 12.45 -5.46
N VAL A 435 -12.69 13.18 -5.62
CA VAL A 435 -12.63 14.66 -5.54
C VAL A 435 -12.20 15.31 -6.85
N GLY A 436 -11.63 14.55 -7.80
CA GLY A 436 -11.17 15.04 -9.10
C GLY A 436 -11.13 13.95 -10.17
N GLY A 437 -11.03 14.32 -11.46
CA GLY A 437 -10.99 13.39 -12.59
C GLY A 437 -9.71 13.54 -13.42
N GLY A 438 -9.64 12.85 -14.57
CA GLY A 438 -8.43 12.80 -15.40
C GLY A 438 -7.35 11.91 -14.79
N ASP A 439 -6.09 12.17 -15.13
CA ASP A 439 -5.00 11.84 -14.22
C ASP A 439 -5.11 12.85 -13.09
N GLY A 440 -5.26 12.39 -11.86
CA GLY A 440 -5.14 13.27 -10.70
C GLY A 440 -3.68 13.38 -10.30
N PHE A 441 -3.25 14.55 -9.83
CA PHE A 441 -1.91 14.71 -9.23
C PHE A 441 -2.00 15.32 -7.83
N PHE A 442 -1.45 16.51 -7.62
CA PHE A 442 -1.47 17.18 -6.33
C PHE A 442 -2.90 17.38 -5.81
N THR A 443 -3.12 16.93 -4.58
CA THR A 443 -4.29 17.27 -3.78
C THR A 443 -3.83 17.97 -2.51
N VAL A 444 -4.11 19.26 -2.38
CA VAL A 444 -3.62 20.06 -1.24
C VAL A 444 -4.81 20.59 -0.47
N MET A 445 -4.94 20.17 0.78
CA MET A 445 -6.07 20.51 1.65
C MET A 445 -5.85 21.88 2.28
N HIS A 446 -6.88 22.74 2.29
CA HIS A 446 -6.84 23.97 3.07
C HIS A 446 -6.90 23.62 4.57
N PRO A 447 -6.21 24.36 5.45
CA PRO A 447 -6.36 24.23 6.90
C PRO A 447 -7.78 24.43 7.46
N ASP A 448 -8.77 24.83 6.65
CA ASP A 448 -10.17 24.99 7.08
C ASP A 448 -10.90 23.64 7.17
N GLY A 449 -10.35 22.59 6.54
CA GLY A 449 -10.94 21.25 6.45
C GLY A 449 -12.17 21.16 5.54
N GLU A 450 -12.49 22.20 4.78
CA GLU A 450 -13.66 22.31 3.91
C GLU A 450 -13.30 22.53 2.44
N SER A 451 -12.13 23.11 2.17
CA SER A 451 -11.67 23.45 0.83
C SER A 451 -10.41 22.66 0.50
N MET A 452 -10.25 22.30 -0.78
CA MET A 452 -9.00 21.70 -1.27
C MET A 452 -8.68 22.18 -2.68
N LEU A 453 -7.40 22.15 -3.03
CA LEU A 453 -6.92 22.25 -4.40
C LEU A 453 -6.74 20.83 -4.97
N ALA A 454 -7.17 20.62 -6.21
CA ALA A 454 -6.97 19.38 -6.94
C ALA A 454 -6.45 19.70 -8.34
N GLU A 455 -5.35 19.04 -8.71
CA GLU A 455 -4.67 19.18 -9.99
C GLU A 455 -5.00 18.00 -10.93
N SER A 456 -5.03 18.30 -12.23
CA SER A 456 -5.10 17.33 -13.33
C SER A 456 -4.22 17.80 -14.48
N GLN A 457 -3.98 16.92 -15.47
CA GLN A 457 -2.95 17.08 -16.51
C GLN A 457 -2.81 18.48 -17.08
N ASN A 458 -1.58 18.84 -17.45
CA ASN A 458 -1.23 20.10 -18.13
C ASN A 458 -1.57 21.33 -17.28
N GLY A 459 -1.31 21.22 -15.98
CA GLY A 459 -1.47 22.29 -15.02
C GLY A 459 -2.92 22.68 -14.74
N ASN A 460 -3.91 21.84 -15.05
CA ASN A 460 -5.31 22.14 -14.78
C ASN A 460 -5.59 22.10 -13.27
N LEU A 461 -5.88 23.27 -12.70
CA LEU A 461 -6.12 23.46 -11.27
C LEU A 461 -7.57 23.82 -10.96
N MET A 462 -8.15 23.17 -9.96
CA MET A 462 -9.45 23.53 -9.40
C MET A 462 -9.44 23.54 -7.87
N MET A 463 -10.26 24.44 -7.30
CA MET A 463 -10.68 24.33 -5.91
C MET A 463 -11.95 23.48 -5.80
N VAL A 464 -12.01 22.62 -4.80
CA VAL A 464 -13.13 21.74 -4.50
C VAL A 464 -13.64 22.03 -3.09
N ASN A 465 -14.95 22.24 -2.95
CA ASN A 465 -15.60 22.28 -1.66
C ASN A 465 -15.92 20.85 -1.20
N LEU A 466 -15.33 20.38 -0.11
CA LEU A 466 -15.45 19.00 0.39
C LEU A 466 -16.79 18.69 1.04
N ARG A 467 -17.64 19.69 1.31
CA ARG A 467 -19.00 19.49 1.81
C ARG A 467 -20.01 19.33 0.68
N THR A 468 -19.90 20.14 -0.37
CA THR A 468 -20.88 20.20 -1.48
C THR A 468 -20.40 19.52 -2.75
N PHE A 469 -19.09 19.27 -2.88
CA PHE A 469 -18.38 18.85 -4.09
C PHE A 469 -18.49 19.85 -5.26
N GLU A 470 -18.80 21.11 -4.97
CA GLU A 470 -18.70 22.20 -5.96
C GLU A 470 -17.23 22.41 -6.34
N ARG A 471 -17.00 22.67 -7.64
CA ARG A 471 -15.65 22.80 -8.22
C ARG A 471 -15.52 24.14 -8.93
N LEU A 472 -14.39 24.81 -8.73
CA LEU A 472 -14.05 26.09 -9.35
C LEU A 472 -12.67 26.00 -10.01
N ARG A 473 -12.61 26.12 -11.35
CA ARG A 473 -11.33 26.21 -12.09
C ARG A 473 -10.62 27.52 -11.75
N MET A 474 -9.32 27.46 -11.49
CA MET A 474 -8.55 28.60 -10.97
C MET A 474 -7.08 28.64 -11.40
N ARG A 475 -6.74 28.02 -12.54
CA ARG A 475 -5.38 28.11 -13.12
C ARG A 475 -5.04 29.58 -13.47
N PRO A 476 -3.77 30.03 -13.30
CA PRO A 476 -3.32 31.34 -13.79
C PRO A 476 -3.72 31.63 -15.25
N LEU A 477 -4.04 32.90 -15.53
CA LEU A 477 -4.45 33.36 -16.86
C LEU A 477 -3.26 33.41 -17.82
N GLY A 478 -3.27 32.55 -18.83
CA GLY A 478 -2.34 32.53 -19.95
C GLY A 478 -2.68 31.39 -20.91
N ARG A 479 -2.15 31.44 -22.14
CA ARG A 479 -2.34 30.37 -23.11
C ARG A 479 -1.60 29.11 -22.60
N PRO A 480 -2.20 27.91 -22.61
CA PRO A 480 -1.41 26.70 -22.52
C PRO A 480 -0.44 26.65 -23.71
N GLY A 481 0.83 26.37 -23.46
CA GLY A 481 1.83 26.08 -24.48
C GLY A 481 1.48 24.82 -25.27
N GLU A 482 2.27 24.48 -26.30
CA GLU A 482 2.02 23.33 -27.19
C GLU A 482 1.59 22.05 -26.45
N GLY A 483 0.33 21.64 -26.58
CA GLY A 483 -0.17 20.35 -26.07
C GLY A 483 -1.19 20.40 -24.94
N GLY A 484 -1.60 21.59 -24.44
CA GLY A 484 -2.73 21.70 -23.50
C GLY A 484 -4.07 21.75 -24.23
N GLY A 485 -4.81 20.63 -24.25
CA GLY A 485 -6.08 20.52 -24.97
C GLY A 485 -7.21 21.42 -24.44
N GLU A 486 -7.64 22.36 -25.28
CA GLU A 486 -9.00 22.64 -25.77
C GLU A 486 -8.81 23.80 -26.77
N GLU A 487 -8.66 23.47 -28.06
CA GLU A 487 -8.67 24.47 -29.15
C GLU A 487 -10.09 25.05 -29.26
N GLY A 488 -10.39 26.05 -28.44
CA GLY A 488 -11.48 26.98 -28.69
C GLY A 488 -10.96 28.09 -29.60
N GLU A 489 -11.48 28.18 -30.81
CA GLU A 489 -11.24 29.28 -31.76
C GLU A 489 -11.95 30.55 -31.24
N ASP A 490 -11.29 31.41 -30.46
CA ASP A 490 -11.82 32.75 -30.15
C ASP A 490 -10.82 33.84 -30.61
N GLU A 491 -11.27 34.72 -31.51
CA GLU A 491 -10.46 35.69 -32.27
C GLU A 491 -9.82 36.84 -31.43
N ASP A 492 -9.89 36.81 -30.09
CA ASP A 492 -9.26 37.77 -29.16
C ASP A 492 -7.99 37.19 -28.45
N GLU A 493 -7.39 36.14 -29.03
CA GLU A 493 -6.34 35.33 -28.38
C GLU A 493 -4.95 36.00 -28.29
N ASP A 494 -4.58 36.95 -29.15
CA ASP A 494 -3.21 37.52 -29.36
C ASP A 494 -2.61 38.35 -28.21
N GLU A 495 -3.31 38.52 -27.10
CA GLU A 495 -2.88 39.36 -25.97
C GLU A 495 -2.42 38.58 -24.71
N LEU A 496 -2.54 37.25 -24.67
CA LEU A 496 -2.19 36.43 -23.49
C LEU A 496 -0.77 35.82 -23.56
N PRO A 497 -0.01 35.80 -22.45
CA PRO A 497 1.28 35.13 -22.38
C PRO A 497 1.15 33.62 -22.59
N SER A 498 2.14 33.00 -23.26
CA SER A 498 2.19 31.55 -23.49
C SER A 498 2.98 30.87 -22.37
N TYR A 499 2.29 30.12 -21.51
CA TYR A 499 2.88 29.40 -20.38
C TYR A 499 2.93 27.89 -20.66
N ARG A 500 4.08 27.27 -20.36
CA ARG A 500 4.23 25.81 -20.45
C ARG A 500 3.90 25.19 -19.11
N TRP A 501 3.20 24.06 -19.14
CA TRP A 501 2.75 23.34 -17.96
C TRP A 501 3.19 21.89 -18.04
N ASN A 502 3.74 21.37 -16.94
CA ASN A 502 4.05 19.96 -16.85
C ASN A 502 2.75 19.13 -16.81
N TRP A 503 2.89 17.83 -17.07
CA TRP A 503 1.81 16.85 -16.86
C TRP A 503 1.38 16.81 -15.38
N ASN A 504 2.35 16.94 -14.46
CA ASN A 504 2.17 17.07 -13.02
C ASN A 504 2.79 18.41 -12.56
N ALA A 505 2.00 19.46 -12.39
CA ALA A 505 2.50 20.79 -12.01
C ALA A 505 2.50 20.99 -10.47
N PRO A 506 3.62 21.44 -9.86
CA PRO A 506 3.74 21.48 -8.40
C PRO A 506 2.93 22.62 -7.77
N ILE A 507 2.24 22.29 -6.66
CA ILE A 507 1.43 23.22 -5.84
C ILE A 507 2.01 23.27 -4.43
N VAL A 508 2.16 24.47 -3.87
CA VAL A 508 2.54 24.68 -2.46
C VAL A 508 1.58 25.66 -1.82
N ILE A 509 0.95 25.29 -0.69
CA ILE A 509 0.31 26.25 0.21
C ILE A 509 1.38 26.77 1.17
N SER A 510 1.48 28.09 1.33
CA SER A 510 2.47 28.68 2.22
C SER A 510 2.25 28.25 3.66
N ARG A 511 3.33 27.91 4.37
CA ARG A 511 3.26 27.63 5.81
C ARG A 511 3.17 28.89 6.67
N HIS A 512 3.39 30.05 6.06
CA HIS A 512 3.38 31.34 6.74
C HIS A 512 2.04 32.08 6.59
N ASP A 513 1.24 31.72 5.59
CA ASP A 513 -0.08 32.30 5.31
C ASP A 513 -0.97 31.33 4.51
N ASP A 514 -2.08 30.88 5.09
CA ASP A 514 -2.97 29.87 4.50
C ASP A 514 -3.75 30.37 3.27
N GLN A 515 -3.76 31.67 3.01
CA GLN A 515 -4.31 32.26 1.78
C GLN A 515 -3.30 32.34 0.65
N THR A 516 -2.01 32.14 0.95
CA THR A 516 -0.94 32.21 -0.04
C THR A 516 -0.68 30.84 -0.65
N ILE A 517 -0.82 30.74 -1.97
CA ILE A 517 -0.50 29.53 -2.74
C ILE A 517 0.49 29.85 -3.85
N TYR A 518 1.40 28.92 -4.08
CA TYR A 518 2.34 28.94 -5.18
C TYR A 518 2.02 27.81 -6.15
N TYR A 519 2.11 28.13 -7.44
CA TYR A 519 1.87 27.17 -8.51
C TYR A 519 2.87 27.41 -9.64
N ALA A 520 3.37 26.35 -10.27
CA ALA A 520 4.46 26.51 -11.23
C ALA A 520 4.19 25.85 -12.59
N GLY A 521 4.45 26.62 -13.65
CA GLY A 521 4.63 26.14 -15.02
C GLY A 521 6.11 26.24 -15.39
N ASN A 522 6.45 26.95 -16.47
CA ASN A 522 7.82 27.43 -16.68
C ASN A 522 8.18 28.66 -15.82
N HIS A 523 7.17 29.32 -15.24
CA HIS A 523 7.28 30.41 -14.26
C HIS A 523 6.63 30.00 -12.92
N VAL A 524 7.00 30.69 -11.84
CA VAL A 524 6.35 30.58 -10.53
C VAL A 524 5.28 31.67 -10.41
N PHE A 525 4.06 31.24 -10.08
CA PHE A 525 2.93 32.09 -9.80
C PHE A 525 2.61 32.07 -8.30
N ARG A 526 2.23 33.23 -7.76
CA ARG A 526 1.76 33.40 -6.38
C ARG A 526 0.33 33.93 -6.42
N SER A 527 -0.53 33.36 -5.61
CA SER A 527 -1.81 33.94 -5.21
C SER A 527 -1.77 34.22 -3.71
N THR A 528 -2.41 35.30 -3.26
CA THR A 528 -2.58 35.64 -1.83
C THR A 528 -4.06 35.67 -1.43
N ASP A 529 -4.92 35.10 -2.27
CA ASP A 529 -6.38 35.02 -2.12
C ASP A 529 -6.89 33.62 -2.51
N TYR A 530 -6.07 32.60 -2.21
CA TYR A 530 -6.36 31.18 -2.40
C TYR A 530 -6.76 30.81 -3.84
N GLY A 531 -6.01 31.31 -4.81
CA GLY A 531 -6.13 31.00 -6.24
C GLY A 531 -7.11 31.87 -7.02
N MET A 532 -7.76 32.85 -6.39
CA MET A 532 -8.74 33.72 -7.06
C MET A 532 -8.07 34.73 -7.99
N SER A 533 -6.86 35.18 -7.67
CA SER A 533 -6.00 35.98 -8.54
C SER A 533 -4.53 35.58 -8.42
N TRP A 534 -3.74 35.81 -9.47
CA TRP A 534 -2.37 35.34 -9.59
C TRP A 534 -1.40 36.45 -10.00
N GLU A 535 -0.20 36.41 -9.44
CA GLU A 535 0.95 37.24 -9.76
C GLU A 535 2.11 36.34 -10.22
N GLU A 536 2.72 36.65 -11.36
CA GLU A 536 3.97 36.02 -11.79
C GLU A 536 5.15 36.59 -10.99
N ILE A 537 5.86 35.74 -10.25
CA ILE A 537 6.96 36.15 -9.34
C ILE A 537 8.33 35.60 -9.78
N SER A 538 8.46 35.13 -11.02
CA SER A 538 9.73 34.67 -11.56
C SER A 538 9.81 34.92 -13.08
N PRO A 539 11.03 35.03 -13.65
CA PRO A 539 11.21 34.81 -15.08
C PRO A 539 10.98 33.32 -15.43
N ASP A 540 11.14 32.96 -16.70
CA ASP A 540 11.22 31.55 -17.09
C ASP A 540 12.46 30.93 -16.42
N LEU A 541 12.23 29.97 -15.51
CA LEU A 541 13.29 29.36 -14.70
C LEU A 541 13.95 28.15 -15.38
N THR A 542 13.48 27.79 -16.56
CA THR A 542 13.93 26.62 -17.34
C THR A 542 15.08 27.02 -18.25
N LYS A 543 15.65 26.06 -18.99
CA LYS A 543 16.64 26.35 -20.04
C LYS A 543 15.99 26.87 -21.32
N ALA A 544 14.66 26.85 -21.42
CA ALA A 544 13.88 27.27 -22.58
C ALA A 544 14.34 26.57 -23.88
N ILE A 545 14.62 25.27 -23.79
CA ILE A 545 15.05 24.46 -24.94
C ILE A 545 13.85 24.22 -25.86
N ASP A 546 14.02 24.52 -27.15
CA ASP A 546 13.04 24.19 -28.17
C ASP A 546 13.14 22.70 -28.54
N ARG A 547 12.14 21.91 -28.15
CA ARG A 547 12.11 20.46 -28.43
C ARG A 547 12.09 20.14 -29.92
N THR A 548 11.65 21.07 -30.78
CA THR A 548 11.56 20.83 -32.23
C THR A 548 12.94 20.74 -32.88
N GLU A 549 13.97 21.28 -32.23
CA GLU A 549 15.37 21.21 -32.65
C GLU A 549 16.09 19.96 -32.13
N LEU A 550 15.49 19.21 -31.21
CA LEU A 550 16.08 18.01 -30.62
C LEU A 550 15.76 16.77 -31.45
N GLU A 551 16.69 15.81 -31.48
CA GLU A 551 16.55 14.58 -32.27
C GLU A 551 16.17 13.39 -31.38
N ILE A 552 15.37 12.47 -31.94
CA ILE A 552 15.11 11.14 -31.36
C ILE A 552 15.33 10.10 -32.47
N MET A 553 16.27 9.17 -32.25
CA MET A 553 16.73 8.21 -33.27
C MET A 553 17.15 8.88 -34.60
N GLY A 554 17.76 10.08 -34.52
CA GLY A 554 18.20 10.84 -35.69
C GLY A 554 17.07 11.54 -36.47
N VAL A 555 15.84 11.57 -35.94
CA VAL A 555 14.72 12.33 -36.49
C VAL A 555 14.52 13.59 -35.67
N ALA A 556 14.60 14.76 -36.31
CA ALA A 556 14.39 16.05 -35.65
C ALA A 556 12.94 16.20 -35.16
N GLY A 557 12.75 16.85 -34.02
CA GLY A 557 11.45 17.10 -33.39
C GLY A 557 10.43 17.84 -34.25
N SER A 558 10.87 18.54 -35.30
CA SER A 558 10.01 19.19 -36.29
C SER A 558 9.50 18.27 -37.41
N GLU A 559 10.14 17.11 -37.60
CA GLU A 559 9.82 16.16 -38.67
C GLU A 559 8.76 15.13 -38.22
N PRO A 560 8.02 14.52 -39.16
CA PRO A 560 7.04 13.49 -38.83
C PRO A 560 7.67 12.28 -38.13
N MET A 561 7.04 11.82 -37.04
CA MET A 561 7.43 10.62 -36.30
C MET A 561 6.20 9.73 -36.04
N MET A 562 6.42 8.44 -35.83
CA MET A 562 5.36 7.56 -35.36
C MET A 562 5.01 7.90 -33.91
N SER A 563 3.71 8.06 -33.63
CA SER A 563 3.23 8.45 -32.29
C SER A 563 3.98 9.65 -31.67
N ALA A 564 4.32 10.64 -32.51
CA ALA A 564 5.10 11.82 -32.12
C ALA A 564 4.57 12.46 -30.82
N ASN A 565 5.42 12.48 -29.78
CA ASN A 565 5.14 13.08 -28.47
C ASN A 565 3.92 12.51 -27.71
N ASP A 566 3.41 11.33 -28.07
CA ASP A 566 2.29 10.71 -27.36
C ASP A 566 2.65 10.45 -25.88
N GLY A 567 1.77 10.86 -24.96
CA GLY A 567 2.00 10.75 -23.52
C GLY A 567 3.20 11.57 -23.02
N THR A 568 3.51 12.70 -23.65
CA THR A 568 4.61 13.60 -23.21
C THR A 568 4.07 15.02 -23.05
N SER A 569 4.42 15.71 -21.96
CA SER A 569 4.10 17.14 -21.76
C SER A 569 4.90 18.04 -22.70
N THR A 570 4.72 19.36 -22.56
CA THR A 570 5.75 20.33 -23.00
C THR A 570 7.09 20.00 -22.32
N PHE A 571 8.21 20.44 -22.91
CA PHE A 571 9.55 20.34 -22.31
C PHE A 571 9.99 21.71 -21.75
N GLY A 572 10.79 21.71 -20.69
CA GLY A 572 11.19 22.93 -19.99
C GLY A 572 10.06 23.46 -19.13
N ASN A 573 9.78 22.76 -18.02
CA ASN A 573 8.82 23.12 -16.99
C ASN A 573 9.43 22.95 -15.59
N ILE A 574 8.91 23.68 -14.61
CA ILE A 574 9.18 23.46 -13.19
C ILE A 574 8.36 22.23 -12.75
N VAL A 575 9.02 21.30 -12.07
CA VAL A 575 8.44 20.02 -11.63
C VAL A 575 8.56 19.80 -10.13
N SER A 576 9.38 20.60 -9.45
CA SER A 576 9.46 20.62 -7.99
C SER A 576 9.55 22.06 -7.49
N LEU A 577 8.80 22.37 -6.43
CA LEU A 577 8.74 23.69 -5.81
C LEU A 577 8.73 23.53 -4.29
N ALA A 578 9.53 24.33 -3.58
CA ALA A 578 9.57 24.31 -2.13
C ALA A 578 9.68 25.72 -1.54
N GLU A 579 8.81 26.06 -0.59
CA GLU A 579 8.95 27.22 0.29
C GLU A 579 9.72 26.81 1.55
N SER A 580 10.64 27.65 2.03
CA SER A 580 11.29 27.41 3.31
C SER A 580 10.28 27.47 4.47
N PRO A 581 10.23 26.45 5.34
CA PRO A 581 9.40 26.52 6.55
C PRO A 581 9.85 27.60 7.54
N LEU A 582 11.07 28.13 7.40
CA LEU A 582 11.66 29.09 8.33
C LEU A 582 11.58 30.54 7.83
N ASN A 583 11.51 30.76 6.52
CA ASN A 583 11.45 32.10 5.94
C ASN A 583 10.60 32.15 4.65
N PRO A 584 9.48 32.91 4.63
CA PRO A 584 8.61 33.02 3.44
C PRO A 584 9.27 33.71 2.23
N GLN A 585 10.47 34.29 2.40
CA GLN A 585 11.21 34.92 1.32
C GLN A 585 12.10 33.93 0.55
N VAL A 586 12.26 32.71 1.05
CA VAL A 586 13.13 31.69 0.45
C VAL A 586 12.30 30.63 -0.24
N LEU A 587 12.45 30.53 -1.57
CA LEU A 587 11.82 29.49 -2.38
C LEU A 587 12.86 28.84 -3.29
N TYR A 588 12.65 27.56 -3.58
CA TYR A 588 13.44 26.78 -4.53
C TYR A 588 12.55 26.19 -5.62
N ALA A 589 13.06 26.11 -6.85
CA ALA A 589 12.36 25.53 -7.99
C ALA A 589 13.31 24.64 -8.82
N GLY A 590 12.93 23.39 -9.05
CA GLY A 590 13.63 22.42 -9.90
C GLY A 590 12.86 22.14 -11.19
N THR A 591 13.57 21.91 -12.31
CA THR A 591 12.96 21.76 -13.64
C THR A 591 13.22 20.39 -14.27
N ASP A 592 12.39 20.02 -15.24
CA ASP A 592 12.54 18.78 -16.03
C ASP A 592 13.72 18.81 -17.02
N ASP A 593 14.30 19.99 -17.27
CA ASP A 593 15.50 20.21 -18.09
C ASP A 593 16.77 20.48 -17.26
N GLY A 594 16.71 20.26 -15.94
CA GLY A 594 17.86 20.18 -15.05
C GLY A 594 18.38 21.50 -14.48
N ASN A 595 17.57 22.57 -14.49
CA ASN A 595 17.85 23.76 -13.68
C ASN A 595 17.36 23.59 -12.23
N LEU A 596 18.04 24.27 -11.32
CA LEU A 596 17.68 24.38 -9.91
C LEU A 596 17.88 25.83 -9.49
N ASN A 597 16.81 26.51 -9.11
CA ASN A 597 16.80 27.95 -8.83
C ASN A 597 16.42 28.22 -7.38
N VAL A 598 17.00 29.27 -6.81
CA VAL A 598 16.64 29.78 -5.47
C VAL A 598 16.39 31.28 -5.50
N THR A 599 15.35 31.73 -4.81
CA THR A 599 15.13 33.13 -4.42
C THR A 599 15.26 33.27 -2.91
N ARG A 600 15.69 34.45 -2.45
CA ARG A 600 15.81 34.78 -1.02
C ARG A 600 15.17 36.14 -0.68
N ASP A 601 14.45 36.70 -1.62
CA ASP A 601 13.76 37.99 -1.59
C ASP A 601 12.32 37.87 -2.12
N GLY A 602 11.69 36.70 -1.92
CA GLY A 602 10.27 36.50 -2.18
C GLY A 602 9.90 36.49 -3.67
N GLY A 603 10.84 36.17 -4.54
CA GLY A 603 10.69 36.10 -5.99
C GLY A 603 11.22 37.30 -6.76
N GLU A 604 11.71 38.36 -6.09
CA GLU A 604 12.27 39.52 -6.79
C GLU A 604 13.51 39.16 -7.63
N THR A 605 14.39 38.30 -7.11
CA THR A 605 15.54 37.75 -7.84
C THR A 605 15.68 36.24 -7.67
N TRP A 606 16.07 35.56 -8.74
CA TRP A 606 16.29 34.12 -8.80
C TRP A 606 17.71 33.80 -9.25
N THR A 607 18.36 32.84 -8.59
CA THR A 607 19.73 32.37 -8.91
C THR A 607 19.71 30.89 -9.24
N ASN A 608 20.20 30.53 -10.43
CA ASN A 608 20.40 29.12 -10.81
C ASN A 608 21.66 28.57 -10.13
N VAL A 609 21.48 27.53 -9.31
CA VAL A 609 22.50 26.84 -8.53
C VAL A 609 22.81 25.43 -9.03
N ALA A 610 22.10 24.93 -10.05
CA ALA A 610 22.39 23.62 -10.65
C ALA A 610 23.86 23.43 -11.10
N PRO A 611 24.56 24.43 -11.67
CA PRO A 611 25.97 24.28 -12.05
C PRO A 611 26.93 23.95 -10.88
N ASN A 612 26.48 24.14 -9.64
CA ASN A 612 27.27 23.84 -8.44
C ASN A 612 27.11 22.37 -7.99
N VAL A 613 26.11 21.63 -8.49
CA VAL A 613 25.91 20.21 -8.18
C VAL A 613 26.89 19.39 -9.02
N ARG A 614 27.93 18.85 -8.38
CA ARG A 614 28.95 18.04 -9.07
C ARG A 614 28.54 16.57 -9.04
N GLY A 615 28.63 15.89 -10.18
CA GLY A 615 28.34 14.44 -10.27
C GLY A 615 26.95 14.12 -10.82
N MET A 616 26.01 15.07 -10.76
CA MET A 616 24.71 14.95 -11.40
C MET A 616 24.79 15.32 -12.90
N PRO A 617 24.28 14.48 -13.82
CA PRO A 617 24.24 14.78 -15.25
C PRO A 617 23.44 16.05 -15.58
N ASP A 618 23.83 16.72 -16.66
CA ASP A 618 23.04 17.85 -17.17
C ASP A 618 21.68 17.35 -17.67
N GLN A 619 20.62 18.14 -17.51
CA GLN A 619 19.24 17.78 -17.88
C GLN A 619 18.63 16.62 -17.06
N THR A 620 19.18 16.31 -15.89
CA THR A 620 18.51 15.43 -14.91
C THR A 620 17.16 16.02 -14.49
N TYR A 621 16.11 15.21 -14.44
CA TYR A 621 14.77 15.63 -13.99
C TYR A 621 14.81 15.85 -12.47
N MET A 622 14.54 17.07 -12.00
CA MET A 622 14.65 17.43 -10.57
C MET A 622 13.41 16.98 -9.79
N THR A 623 13.35 15.71 -9.37
CA THR A 623 12.16 15.08 -8.76
C THR A 623 11.70 15.77 -7.48
N ARG A 624 12.64 16.16 -6.62
CA ARG A 624 12.33 16.77 -5.31
C ARG A 624 13.35 17.84 -4.91
N VAL A 625 12.84 18.91 -4.30
CA VAL A 625 13.61 19.91 -3.55
C VAL A 625 12.98 20.06 -2.17
N VAL A 626 13.76 19.92 -1.10
CA VAL A 626 13.26 19.93 0.28
C VAL A 626 14.04 20.96 1.09
N ALA A 627 13.38 22.07 1.46
CA ALA A 627 13.97 23.10 2.30
C ALA A 627 13.88 22.71 3.79
N SER A 628 14.97 22.91 4.53
CA SER A 628 15.09 22.40 5.89
C SER A 628 14.19 23.10 6.91
N HIS A 629 13.66 22.29 7.83
CA HIS A 629 12.96 22.70 9.06
C HIS A 629 13.91 23.16 10.18
N GLY A 630 15.19 22.80 10.11
CA GLY A 630 16.17 23.07 11.18
C GLY A 630 17.14 24.21 10.90
N ASP A 631 17.42 24.49 9.63
CA ASP A 631 18.41 25.50 9.21
C ASP A 631 18.02 26.16 7.88
N GLU A 632 18.00 27.49 7.82
CA GLU A 632 17.51 28.23 6.66
C GLU A 632 18.34 28.00 5.38
N GLY A 633 19.65 27.76 5.53
CA GLY A 633 20.57 27.53 4.41
C GLY A 633 20.58 26.10 3.89
N THR A 634 19.96 25.18 4.63
CA THR A 634 19.98 23.75 4.34
C THR A 634 18.86 23.34 3.40
N VAL A 635 19.21 22.63 2.34
CA VAL A 635 18.30 22.11 1.32
C VAL A 635 18.81 20.78 0.80
N TRP A 636 17.88 19.85 0.59
CA TRP A 636 18.15 18.60 -0.11
C TRP A 636 17.51 18.59 -1.48
N VAL A 637 18.15 17.93 -2.43
CA VAL A 637 17.63 17.74 -3.79
C VAL A 637 17.80 16.30 -4.23
N ALA A 638 16.81 15.80 -4.95
CA ALA A 638 16.86 14.52 -5.63
C ALA A 638 16.67 14.72 -7.14
N GLY A 639 17.29 13.83 -7.91
CA GLY A 639 17.23 13.84 -9.37
C GLY A 639 16.98 12.46 -9.94
N ASP A 640 16.31 12.44 -11.08
CA ASP A 640 16.00 11.25 -11.85
C ASP A 640 16.52 11.40 -13.29
N ASN A 641 17.50 10.57 -13.63
CA ASN A 641 18.11 10.57 -14.95
C ASN A 641 17.74 9.33 -15.79
N HIS A 642 16.80 8.49 -15.33
CA HIS A 642 16.44 7.26 -16.06
C HIS A 642 15.90 7.58 -17.47
N ARG A 643 15.33 8.78 -17.63
CA ARG A 643 14.84 9.30 -18.91
C ARG A 643 15.94 9.53 -19.95
N ASN A 644 17.21 9.47 -19.53
CA ASN A 644 18.39 9.48 -20.38
C ASN A 644 19.15 8.14 -20.35
N ASP A 645 18.47 7.05 -19.98
CA ASP A 645 19.03 5.69 -19.85
C ASP A 645 20.11 5.55 -18.76
N ASP A 646 19.96 6.32 -17.67
CA ASP A 646 20.85 6.33 -16.52
C ASP A 646 20.05 6.21 -15.21
N PHE A 647 20.14 5.03 -14.59
CA PHE A 647 19.27 4.62 -13.49
C PHE A 647 19.89 4.85 -12.11
N ALA A 648 20.97 5.64 -12.01
CA ALA A 648 21.63 5.92 -10.73
C ALA A 648 20.76 6.78 -9.79
N ALA A 649 20.92 6.58 -8.48
CA ALA A 649 20.30 7.43 -7.47
C ALA A 649 21.08 8.74 -7.31
N TYR A 650 20.43 9.88 -7.57
CA TYR A 650 21.02 11.20 -7.38
C TYR A 650 20.36 11.93 -6.22
N VAL A 651 21.10 12.10 -5.11
CA VAL A 651 20.62 12.83 -3.93
C VAL A 651 21.76 13.67 -3.35
N PHE A 652 21.48 14.95 -3.11
CA PHE A 652 22.49 15.90 -2.65
C PHE A 652 21.97 16.78 -1.52
N ARG A 653 22.88 17.19 -0.63
CA ARG A 653 22.65 18.17 0.44
C ARG A 653 23.47 19.43 0.22
N SER A 654 22.88 20.59 0.47
CA SER A 654 23.56 21.87 0.60
C SER A 654 23.24 22.48 1.97
N THR A 655 24.18 23.21 2.57
CA THR A 655 24.00 23.99 3.81
C THR A 655 24.17 25.50 3.61
N ASN A 656 24.19 25.97 2.36
CA ASN A 656 24.44 27.36 2.01
C ASN A 656 23.62 27.86 0.81
N PHE A 657 22.34 27.51 0.76
CA PHE A 657 21.41 27.93 -0.30
C PHE A 657 21.84 27.47 -1.71
N GLY A 658 22.49 26.32 -1.83
CA GLY A 658 22.91 25.70 -3.09
C GLY A 658 24.25 26.20 -3.66
N GLN A 659 25.05 26.93 -2.87
CA GLN A 659 26.37 27.38 -3.33
C GLN A 659 27.39 26.24 -3.40
N SER A 660 27.22 25.19 -2.59
CA SER A 660 28.00 23.95 -2.66
C SER A 660 27.15 22.75 -2.23
N TRP A 661 27.43 21.59 -2.83
CA TRP A 661 26.66 20.37 -2.63
C TRP A 661 27.56 19.21 -2.21
N GLU A 662 26.99 18.33 -1.41
CA GLU A 662 27.54 17.05 -0.98
C GLU A 662 26.63 15.92 -1.49
N ASP A 663 27.24 14.89 -2.06
CA ASP A 663 26.54 13.65 -2.45
C ASP A 663 26.24 12.84 -1.19
N ILE A 664 24.99 12.42 -1.05
CA ILE A 664 24.47 11.72 0.12
C ILE A 664 23.73 10.45 -0.30
N SER A 665 24.16 9.79 -1.38
CA SER A 665 23.53 8.58 -1.92
C SER A 665 23.96 7.27 -1.23
N ASP A 666 24.83 7.33 -0.22
CA ASP A 666 25.37 6.13 0.44
C ASP A 666 24.28 5.29 1.11
N GLY A 667 24.27 3.98 0.85
CA GLY A 667 23.26 3.04 1.34
C GLY A 667 22.02 2.88 0.45
N LEU A 668 21.86 3.68 -0.61
CA LEU A 668 20.80 3.48 -1.61
C LEU A 668 21.17 2.40 -2.63
N PRO A 669 20.19 1.64 -3.16
CA PRO A 669 20.48 0.60 -4.15
C PRO A 669 20.87 1.22 -5.50
N GLU A 670 21.79 0.56 -6.20
CA GLU A 670 22.11 0.89 -7.59
C GLU A 670 20.92 0.59 -8.51
N LEU A 671 20.86 1.28 -9.66
CA LEU A 671 19.87 1.07 -10.73
C LEU A 671 18.41 1.45 -10.39
N TRP A 672 18.16 2.23 -9.34
CA TRP A 672 16.83 2.74 -9.01
C TRP A 672 16.83 4.25 -8.78
N SER A 673 16.10 4.97 -9.63
CA SER A 673 15.93 6.43 -9.54
C SER A 673 15.13 6.83 -8.30
N VAL A 674 15.38 8.04 -7.82
CA VAL A 674 14.71 8.59 -6.62
C VAL A 674 13.49 9.39 -7.02
N ASN A 675 12.33 9.04 -6.45
CA ASN A 675 11.05 9.64 -6.78
C ASN A 675 10.60 10.64 -5.71
N ALA A 676 10.82 10.32 -4.42
CA ALA A 676 10.34 11.10 -3.28
C ALA A 676 11.42 11.35 -2.22
N LEU A 677 11.29 12.48 -1.52
CA LEU A 677 12.17 12.88 -0.42
C LEU A 677 11.40 13.77 0.54
N ALA A 678 11.48 13.50 1.84
CA ALA A 678 10.84 14.27 2.89
C ALA A 678 11.77 14.38 4.12
N GLN A 679 11.68 15.51 4.83
CA GLN A 679 12.33 15.70 6.13
C GLN A 679 11.28 15.70 7.23
N HIS A 680 11.60 15.07 8.37
CA HIS A 680 10.75 15.12 9.54
C HIS A 680 10.60 16.58 10.07
N PRO A 681 9.38 17.06 10.34
CA PRO A 681 9.16 18.47 10.69
C PRO A 681 9.71 18.88 12.06
N ARG A 682 10.03 17.92 12.94
CA ARG A 682 10.55 18.16 14.30
C ARG A 682 11.94 17.56 14.57
N ALA A 683 12.48 16.74 13.66
CA ALA A 683 13.78 16.12 13.79
C ALA A 683 14.62 16.42 12.55
N ALA A 684 15.54 17.38 12.67
CA ALA A 684 16.25 17.94 11.52
C ALA A 684 17.10 16.91 10.76
N ASP A 685 17.57 15.87 11.45
CA ASP A 685 18.45 14.84 10.87
C ASP A 685 17.67 13.62 10.36
N LEU A 686 16.35 13.55 10.60
CA LEU A 686 15.50 12.44 10.13
C LEU A 686 14.94 12.73 8.74
N LEU A 687 15.35 11.93 7.77
CA LEU A 687 14.91 12.00 6.37
C LEU A 687 14.29 10.68 5.93
N PHE A 688 13.37 10.78 4.97
CA PHE A 688 12.73 9.65 4.29
C PHE A 688 12.86 9.81 2.78
N LEU A 689 13.12 8.71 2.08
CA LEU A 689 13.31 8.68 0.64
C LEU A 689 12.50 7.54 0.03
N GLY A 690 11.87 7.80 -1.12
CA GLY A 690 11.17 6.82 -1.94
C GLY A 690 11.85 6.64 -3.29
N ASN A 691 11.95 5.40 -3.76
CA ASN A 691 12.45 5.06 -5.09
C ASN A 691 11.55 4.01 -5.76
N GLU A 692 11.94 3.54 -6.94
CA GLU A 692 11.23 2.55 -7.74
C GLU A 692 11.00 1.18 -7.06
N VAL A 693 11.66 0.90 -5.94
CA VAL A 693 11.59 -0.41 -5.26
C VAL A 693 11.23 -0.34 -3.77
N GLY A 694 11.14 0.84 -3.18
CA GLY A 694 10.64 0.99 -1.81
C GLY A 694 11.02 2.30 -1.13
N VAL A 695 11.03 2.25 0.20
CA VAL A 695 11.24 3.38 1.10
C VAL A 695 12.49 3.19 1.96
N TYR A 696 13.21 4.28 2.20
CA TYR A 696 14.45 4.37 2.97
C TYR A 696 14.36 5.52 3.98
N PHE A 697 15.17 5.45 5.03
CA PHE A 697 15.32 6.50 6.02
C PHE A 697 16.78 6.74 6.40
N SER A 698 17.05 7.93 6.91
CA SER A 698 18.33 8.35 7.48
C SER A 698 18.05 9.10 8.78
N ILE A 699 18.84 8.85 9.82
CA ILE A 699 18.81 9.58 11.11
C ILE A 699 20.02 10.52 11.26
N ASP A 700 20.79 10.71 10.19
CA ASP A 700 22.05 11.45 10.14
C ASP A 700 22.07 12.45 8.96
N ALA A 701 20.91 13.06 8.68
CA ALA A 701 20.73 14.11 7.66
C ALA A 701 21.14 13.69 6.24
N GLY A 702 21.03 12.40 5.94
CA GLY A 702 21.32 11.77 4.65
C GLY A 702 22.71 11.16 4.54
N ASP A 703 23.57 11.26 5.56
CA ASP A 703 24.93 10.71 5.48
C ASP A 703 24.92 9.18 5.24
N SER A 704 23.91 8.45 5.73
CA SER A 704 23.67 7.05 5.39
C SER A 704 22.18 6.68 5.31
N TRP A 705 21.79 5.90 4.30
CA TRP A 705 20.42 5.44 4.08
C TRP A 705 20.22 3.96 4.43
N HIS A 706 19.04 3.66 5.00
CA HIS A 706 18.65 2.31 5.40
C HIS A 706 17.24 1.99 4.91
N SER A 707 17.00 0.75 4.48
CA SER A 707 15.65 0.35 4.05
C SER A 707 14.65 0.41 5.20
N LEU A 708 13.48 1.00 4.93
CA LEU A 708 12.30 1.01 5.81
C LEU A 708 11.17 0.14 5.23
N ARG A 709 11.47 -0.76 4.28
CA ARG A 709 10.46 -1.57 3.58
C ARG A 709 9.61 -2.41 4.54
N ARG A 710 10.21 -3.04 5.56
CA ARG A 710 9.52 -3.89 6.56
C ARG A 710 8.57 -4.88 5.87
N ASN A 711 7.27 -4.80 6.15
CA ASN A 711 6.21 -5.65 5.60
C ASN A 711 5.62 -5.14 4.27
N MET A 712 6.14 -4.04 3.69
CA MET A 712 5.73 -3.60 2.36
C MET A 712 6.31 -4.51 1.27
N PRO A 713 5.60 -4.69 0.14
CA PRO A 713 6.17 -5.31 -1.05
C PRO A 713 7.23 -4.40 -1.69
N THR A 714 8.04 -4.94 -2.60
CA THR A 714 8.77 -4.11 -3.58
C THR A 714 7.72 -3.33 -4.38
N VAL A 715 7.79 -1.99 -4.38
CA VAL A 715 6.87 -1.11 -5.11
C VAL A 715 7.47 0.30 -5.23
N PRO A 716 7.21 1.03 -6.34
CA PRO A 716 7.59 2.44 -6.43
C PRO A 716 6.87 3.29 -5.38
N VAL A 717 7.64 4.15 -4.70
CA VAL A 717 7.14 5.14 -3.73
C VAL A 717 7.29 6.52 -4.34
N ASP A 718 6.20 7.08 -4.85
CA ASP A 718 6.21 8.32 -5.63
C ASP A 718 6.04 9.58 -4.76
N ASP A 719 5.40 9.46 -3.59
CA ASP A 719 5.29 10.59 -2.67
C ASP A 719 5.26 10.18 -1.19
N ILE A 720 5.73 11.09 -0.32
CA ILE A 720 5.88 10.89 1.12
C ILE A 720 5.35 12.11 1.86
N GLN A 721 4.41 11.89 2.77
CA GLN A 721 3.87 12.92 3.67
C GLN A 721 4.06 12.50 5.13
N ILE A 722 4.21 13.50 6.01
CA ILE A 722 4.28 13.28 7.45
C ILE A 722 3.12 14.02 8.08
N GLN A 723 2.18 13.29 8.69
CA GLN A 723 1.13 13.89 9.48
C GLN A 723 1.72 14.24 10.84
N ALA A 724 1.90 15.54 11.09
CA ALA A 724 2.71 16.01 12.21
C ALA A 724 2.08 15.80 13.59
N ARG A 725 0.75 15.81 13.73
CA ARG A 725 0.07 15.70 15.02
C ARG A 725 0.06 14.25 15.52
N GLU A 726 -0.27 13.31 14.65
CA GLU A 726 -0.28 11.87 14.94
C GLU A 726 1.14 11.27 14.87
N ASN A 727 2.08 12.01 14.26
CA ASN A 727 3.42 11.55 13.95
C ASN A 727 3.44 10.36 13.01
N ASP A 728 2.55 10.34 12.02
CA ASP A 728 2.41 9.23 11.08
C ASP A 728 3.18 9.51 9.79
N LEU A 729 3.88 8.49 9.29
CA LEU A 729 4.51 8.51 7.97
C LEU A 729 3.56 7.89 6.95
N VAL A 730 3.22 8.64 5.90
CA VAL A 730 2.23 8.26 4.89
C VAL A 730 2.89 8.22 3.52
N LEU A 731 2.73 7.09 2.82
CA LEU A 731 3.31 6.87 1.50
C LEU A 731 2.22 6.77 0.43
N GLY A 732 2.40 7.48 -0.68
CA GLY A 732 1.70 7.24 -1.94
C GLY A 732 2.54 6.33 -2.81
N THR A 733 2.07 5.11 -3.05
CA THR A 733 2.77 4.17 -3.95
C THR A 733 2.17 4.17 -5.34
N HIS A 734 3.01 3.95 -6.34
CA HIS A 734 2.57 3.82 -7.71
C HIS A 734 2.19 2.38 -8.03
N GLY A 735 1.12 1.82 -7.41
CA GLY A 735 0.63 0.47 -7.76
C GLY A 735 0.20 -0.39 -6.57
N ARG A 736 0.38 0.09 -5.33
CA ARG A 736 -0.09 -0.57 -4.10
C ARG A 736 -0.82 0.41 -3.17
N GLY A 737 -1.37 1.50 -3.70
CA GLY A 737 -2.14 2.49 -2.94
C GLY A 737 -1.37 3.18 -1.81
N VAL A 738 -2.10 3.59 -0.78
CA VAL A 738 -1.54 4.31 0.38
C VAL A 738 -1.14 3.34 1.49
N TRP A 739 0.02 3.64 2.10
CA TRP A 739 0.53 2.96 3.28
C TRP A 739 0.77 3.96 4.40
N ILE A 740 0.44 3.59 5.64
CA ILE A 740 0.66 4.40 6.84
C ILE A 740 1.52 3.60 7.82
N MET A 741 2.63 4.17 8.27
CA MET A 741 3.35 3.71 9.46
C MET A 741 2.90 4.59 10.61
N ASP A 742 2.03 4.02 11.44
CA ASP A 742 1.43 4.72 12.56
C ASP A 742 2.51 5.00 13.63
N ASP A 743 2.63 6.26 14.06
CA ASP A 743 3.55 6.80 15.05
C ASP A 743 5.04 6.48 14.77
N ILE A 744 5.80 7.40 14.19
CA ILE A 744 7.24 7.27 13.93
C ILE A 744 8.11 7.88 15.04
N THR A 745 7.56 8.10 16.25
CA THR A 745 8.31 8.64 17.40
C THR A 745 9.62 7.89 17.68
N PRO A 746 9.69 6.54 17.59
CA PRO A 746 10.97 5.85 17.75
C PRO A 746 12.04 6.30 16.77
N LEU A 747 11.70 6.60 15.51
CA LEU A 747 12.65 7.12 14.52
C LEU A 747 13.01 8.58 14.79
N GLU A 748 12.04 9.40 15.21
CA GLU A 748 12.25 10.80 15.61
C GLU A 748 13.26 10.93 16.75
N GLU A 749 13.20 10.03 17.72
CA GLU A 749 14.07 10.02 18.91
C GLU A 749 15.30 9.12 18.74
N MET A 750 15.38 8.31 17.68
CA MET A 750 16.51 7.42 17.43
C MET A 750 17.77 8.22 17.11
N THR A 751 18.78 8.08 17.96
CA THR A 751 20.11 8.68 17.76
C THR A 751 21.19 7.61 17.92
N ALA A 752 22.43 7.95 17.55
CA ALA A 752 23.58 7.08 17.81
C ALA A 752 23.73 6.72 19.30
N ASP A 753 23.36 7.64 20.21
CA ASP A 753 23.40 7.39 21.66
C ASP A 753 22.30 6.42 22.10
N VAL A 754 21.10 6.48 21.50
CA VAL A 754 20.02 5.51 21.76
C VAL A 754 20.42 4.12 21.27
N LEU A 755 20.93 4.01 20.03
CA LEU A 755 21.39 2.73 19.47
C LEU A 755 22.53 2.09 20.29
N ALA A 756 23.37 2.91 20.92
CA ALA A 756 24.46 2.47 21.79
C ALA A 756 24.03 2.18 23.24
N SER A 757 22.80 2.54 23.63
CA SER A 757 22.29 2.33 24.99
C SER A 757 21.84 0.87 25.22
N ASP A 758 21.93 0.42 26.47
CA ASP A 758 21.44 -0.92 26.86
C ASP A 758 19.91 -0.99 26.82
N VAL A 759 19.24 0.06 27.31
CA VAL A 759 17.78 0.19 27.36
C VAL A 759 17.40 1.66 27.09
N HIS A 760 16.39 1.88 26.27
CA HIS A 760 15.78 3.19 26.06
C HIS A 760 14.26 3.07 25.98
N LEU A 761 13.53 3.96 26.67
CA LEU A 761 12.08 4.06 26.62
C LEU A 761 11.70 5.34 25.87
N PHE A 762 10.97 5.20 24.76
CA PHE A 762 10.57 6.31 23.90
C PHE A 762 9.40 7.09 24.51
N SER A 763 9.22 8.34 24.06
CA SER A 763 8.00 9.09 24.39
C SER A 763 6.76 8.46 23.72
N THR A 764 5.57 8.81 24.22
CA THR A 764 4.29 8.25 23.73
C THR A 764 3.36 9.36 23.25
N GLN A 765 2.58 9.06 22.21
CA GLN A 765 1.51 9.94 21.73
C GLN A 765 0.28 9.93 22.65
N ILE A 766 -0.52 11.00 22.54
CA ILE A 766 -1.85 11.06 23.19
C ILE A 766 -2.74 9.97 22.59
N ALA A 767 -3.38 9.18 23.45
CA ALA A 767 -4.21 8.06 23.01
C ALA A 767 -5.69 8.28 23.32
N THR A 768 -6.55 8.16 22.31
CA THR A 768 -8.01 8.31 22.47
C THR A 768 -8.66 6.99 22.88
N SER A 769 -9.26 6.94 24.07
CA SER A 769 -10.07 5.81 24.51
C SER A 769 -11.51 5.93 23.99
N TYR A 770 -11.83 5.17 22.94
CA TYR A 770 -13.17 5.07 22.36
C TYR A 770 -13.74 3.65 22.42
N THR A 771 -15.02 3.48 22.05
CA THR A 771 -15.62 2.15 21.83
C THR A 771 -15.98 2.02 20.36
N PRO A 772 -15.36 1.09 19.60
CA PRO A 772 -15.70 0.91 18.20
C PRO A 772 -17.13 0.39 18.08
N TYR A 773 -17.86 0.85 17.06
CA TYR A 773 -19.14 0.24 16.71
C TYR A 773 -18.91 -0.94 15.76
N THR A 774 -19.82 -1.92 15.78
CA THR A 774 -19.76 -3.10 14.91
C THR A 774 -20.83 -3.02 13.82
N PRO A 775 -20.47 -2.69 12.58
CA PRO A 775 -21.39 -2.76 11.45
C PRO A 775 -21.73 -4.22 11.11
N GLN A 776 -22.75 -4.41 10.27
CA GLN A 776 -23.08 -5.74 9.73
C GLN A 776 -21.95 -6.24 8.81
N GLY A 777 -21.43 -7.45 9.05
CA GLY A 777 -20.18 -7.95 8.44
C GLY A 777 -20.32 -8.98 7.31
N TRP A 778 -21.41 -9.00 6.54
CA TRP A 778 -21.61 -10.00 5.48
C TRP A 778 -20.94 -9.60 4.16
N THR A 779 -19.61 -9.45 4.16
CA THR A 779 -18.84 -8.93 3.02
C THR A 779 -17.60 -9.77 2.66
N PRO A 780 -17.72 -11.10 2.46
CA PRO A 780 -16.57 -11.90 2.06
C PRO A 780 -16.00 -11.43 0.72
N GLY A 781 -14.67 -11.42 0.59
CA GLY A 781 -13.97 -11.09 -0.65
C GLY A 781 -13.87 -9.59 -0.96
N VAL A 782 -14.22 -8.72 0.00
CA VAL A 782 -14.00 -7.28 -0.08
C VAL A 782 -12.65 -6.94 0.56
N PHE A 783 -11.94 -5.95 0.02
CA PHE A 783 -10.76 -5.40 0.66
C PHE A 783 -11.14 -4.64 1.94
N GLU A 784 -10.47 -4.96 3.02
CA GLU A 784 -10.64 -4.35 4.33
C GLU A 784 -9.24 -4.04 4.86
N ALA A 785 -9.01 -2.80 5.28
CA ALA A 785 -7.77 -2.38 5.91
C ALA A 785 -8.03 -2.12 7.38
N ASP A 786 -7.22 -2.71 8.26
CA ASP A 786 -7.40 -2.56 9.70
C ASP A 786 -7.25 -1.09 10.14
N ASN A 787 -7.81 -0.78 11.31
CA ASN A 787 -7.48 0.44 12.03
C ASN A 787 -6.14 0.26 12.77
N PRO A 788 -5.45 1.35 13.18
CA PRO A 788 -4.33 1.23 14.09
C PRO A 788 -4.78 0.52 15.40
N PRO A 789 -3.88 -0.23 16.06
CA PRO A 789 -4.22 -0.94 17.28
C PRO A 789 -4.79 -0.02 18.36
N GLN A 790 -5.86 -0.45 19.02
CA GLN A 790 -6.49 0.37 20.06
C GLN A 790 -5.71 0.28 21.38
N GLY A 791 -5.05 1.37 21.76
CA GLY A 791 -4.37 1.49 23.06
C GLY A 791 -3.33 2.60 23.06
N VAL A 792 -2.59 2.70 24.17
CA VAL A 792 -1.35 3.47 24.24
C VAL A 792 -0.22 2.57 23.76
N ARG A 793 0.52 3.01 22.74
CA ARG A 793 1.69 2.30 22.22
C ARG A 793 2.90 2.70 23.05
N ILE A 794 3.48 1.74 23.77
CA ILE A 794 4.65 1.95 24.61
C ILE A 794 5.79 1.21 23.95
N ARG A 795 6.81 1.95 23.49
CA ARG A 795 7.92 1.39 22.73
C ARG A 795 9.23 1.58 23.44
N TYR A 796 10.13 0.62 23.29
CA TYR A 796 11.45 0.63 23.91
C TYR A 796 12.48 -0.08 23.04
N TRP A 797 13.74 0.33 23.19
CA TRP A 797 14.90 -0.27 22.55
C TRP A 797 15.71 -1.08 23.56
N LEU A 798 16.17 -2.26 23.16
CA LEU A 798 17.12 -3.09 23.88
C LEU A 798 18.40 -3.27 23.06
N GLY A 799 19.55 -2.85 23.60
CA GLY A 799 20.86 -2.99 22.93
C GLY A 799 21.40 -4.43 22.90
N ALA A 800 20.84 -5.31 23.74
CA ALA A 800 21.16 -6.73 23.85
C ALA A 800 19.95 -7.51 24.40
N ASP A 801 19.99 -8.84 24.27
CA ASP A 801 18.95 -9.71 24.81
C ASP A 801 18.86 -9.62 26.35
N VAL A 802 17.65 -9.59 26.88
CA VAL A 802 17.29 -9.54 28.30
C VAL A 802 16.50 -10.81 28.66
N ALA A 803 17.20 -11.77 29.26
CA ALA A 803 16.58 -12.99 29.78
C ALA A 803 15.92 -12.75 31.15
N ALA A 804 14.91 -13.57 31.49
CA ALA A 804 14.42 -13.66 32.87
C ALA A 804 15.52 -14.22 33.79
N ASP A 805 15.56 -13.76 35.04
CA ASP A 805 16.48 -14.30 36.05
C ASP A 805 16.15 -15.78 36.33
N GLU A 806 17.17 -16.64 36.42
CA GLU A 806 17.06 -18.10 36.70
C GLU A 806 16.41 -18.45 38.08
N GLY A 807 15.85 -17.46 38.80
CA GLY A 807 15.27 -17.60 40.14
C GLY A 807 13.75 -17.60 40.23
N ASP A 808 13.04 -17.22 39.16
CA ASP A 808 11.57 -17.15 39.10
C ASP A 808 10.98 -18.32 38.29
N GLU A 809 11.38 -19.56 38.59
CA GLU A 809 10.66 -20.76 38.14
C GLU A 809 9.31 -20.86 38.89
N ALA A 810 8.32 -20.05 38.49
CA ALA A 810 6.92 -20.38 38.69
C ALA A 810 6.51 -21.36 37.59
N GLU A 811 6.10 -22.57 37.98
CA GLU A 811 5.72 -23.66 37.07
C GLU A 811 4.66 -23.22 36.03
N GLY A 812 5.09 -22.97 34.80
CA GLY A 812 4.27 -22.68 33.63
C GLY A 812 5.13 -22.53 32.38
N ASP A 813 4.90 -23.39 31.40
CA ASP A 813 5.64 -23.50 30.13
C ASP A 813 5.30 -22.32 29.19
N ASP A 814 5.80 -21.12 29.49
CA ASP A 814 5.84 -19.97 28.58
C ASP A 814 7.10 -19.15 28.94
N GLY A 815 8.11 -19.08 28.07
CA GLY A 815 9.38 -18.39 28.35
C GLY A 815 9.20 -16.90 28.65
N GLU A 816 9.09 -16.54 29.94
CA GLU A 816 8.96 -15.14 30.38
C GLU A 816 10.27 -14.38 30.07
N SER A 817 10.13 -13.20 29.46
CA SER A 817 11.25 -12.27 29.25
C SER A 817 11.57 -11.54 30.55
N GLY A 818 12.80 -11.05 30.72
CA GLY A 818 13.16 -10.21 31.88
C GLY A 818 12.67 -8.75 31.76
N VAL A 819 11.60 -8.50 30.99
CA VAL A 819 11.12 -7.16 30.64
C VAL A 819 9.67 -6.96 31.08
N THR A 820 9.45 -6.00 31.97
CA THR A 820 8.13 -5.67 32.50
C THR A 820 7.80 -4.20 32.31
N VAL A 821 6.57 -3.91 31.87
CA VAL A 821 6.01 -2.56 31.77
C VAL A 821 4.86 -2.42 32.75
N THR A 822 5.01 -1.55 33.74
CA THR A 822 3.95 -1.22 34.70
C THR A 822 3.33 0.13 34.38
N ILE A 823 2.00 0.23 34.49
CA ILE A 823 1.26 1.47 34.32
C ILE A 823 0.77 1.93 35.67
N ALA A 824 1.10 3.17 36.04
CA ALA A 824 0.66 3.80 37.28
C ALA A 824 -0.24 5.02 37.01
N ASP A 825 -1.17 5.28 37.91
CA ASP A 825 -2.00 6.49 37.88
C ASP A 825 -1.32 7.71 38.53
N GLY A 826 -1.99 8.86 38.55
CA GLY A 826 -1.46 10.10 39.14
C GLY A 826 -1.21 10.05 40.66
N SER A 827 -1.59 8.98 41.35
CA SER A 827 -1.26 8.73 42.76
C SER A 827 -0.05 7.82 42.96
N GLY A 828 0.44 7.19 41.88
CA GLY A 828 1.51 6.19 41.90
C GLY A 828 1.03 4.76 42.12
N GLU A 829 -0.29 4.51 42.10
CA GLU A 829 -0.86 3.17 42.18
C GLU A 829 -0.69 2.44 40.84
N VAL A 830 -0.10 1.24 40.87
CA VAL A 830 0.03 0.39 39.68
C VAL A 830 -1.33 -0.20 39.34
N ILE A 831 -1.84 0.14 38.17
CA ILE A 831 -3.15 -0.29 37.68
C ILE A 831 -3.06 -1.42 36.65
N ARG A 832 -1.91 -1.61 36.01
CA ARG A 832 -1.69 -2.62 34.97
C ARG A 832 -0.23 -3.04 34.91
N THR A 833 0.03 -4.34 34.78
CA THR A 833 1.35 -4.90 34.47
C THR A 833 1.30 -5.65 33.14
N LEU A 834 2.25 -5.38 32.26
CA LEU A 834 2.40 -5.97 30.93
C LEU A 834 3.79 -6.60 30.79
N GLN A 835 3.89 -7.73 30.11
CA GLN A 835 5.18 -8.32 29.76
C GLN A 835 5.65 -7.82 28.39
N GLY A 836 6.95 -7.52 28.29
CA GLY A 836 7.62 -7.11 27.07
C GLY A 836 8.31 -8.29 26.36
N ALA A 837 8.85 -8.05 25.18
CA ALA A 837 9.77 -8.94 24.50
C ALA A 837 11.21 -8.63 24.96
N GLY A 838 12.07 -9.66 24.99
CA GLY A 838 13.40 -9.58 25.58
C GLY A 838 14.54 -9.62 24.56
N GLU A 839 14.28 -9.77 23.27
CA GLU A 839 15.34 -9.82 22.25
C GLU A 839 16.00 -8.44 22.06
N ARG A 840 17.21 -8.38 21.51
CA ARG A 840 17.80 -7.12 21.03
C ARG A 840 16.91 -6.51 19.93
N GLY A 841 16.58 -5.23 20.05
CA GLY A 841 15.81 -4.51 19.03
C GLY A 841 14.80 -3.51 19.59
N LEU A 842 14.05 -2.89 18.69
CA LEU A 842 12.89 -2.05 19.00
C LEU A 842 11.66 -2.95 19.25
N HIS A 843 10.97 -2.72 20.36
CA HIS A 843 9.79 -3.47 20.79
C HIS A 843 8.61 -2.57 21.09
N GLU A 844 7.41 -3.16 21.04
CA GLU A 844 6.15 -2.48 21.36
C GLU A 844 5.31 -3.31 22.34
N VAL A 845 4.70 -2.60 23.29
CA VAL A 845 3.67 -3.12 24.18
C VAL A 845 2.48 -2.17 24.12
N ILE A 846 1.27 -2.71 23.92
CA ILE A 846 0.05 -1.90 23.83
C ILE A 846 -0.75 -1.99 25.13
N TRP A 847 -0.96 -0.84 25.78
CA TRP A 847 -1.90 -0.74 26.89
C TRP A 847 -3.30 -0.37 26.38
N ASN A 848 -4.23 -1.32 26.44
CA ASN A 848 -5.62 -1.17 25.98
C ASN A 848 -6.53 -0.33 26.92
N PHE A 849 -5.95 0.54 27.74
CA PHE A 849 -6.61 1.40 28.73
C PHE A 849 -7.23 0.66 29.92
N ARG A 850 -7.02 -0.64 30.10
CA ARG A 850 -7.68 -1.39 31.17
C ARG A 850 -6.82 -1.57 32.40
N HIS A 851 -7.48 -1.69 33.55
CA HIS A 851 -6.89 -2.22 34.77
C HIS A 851 -6.48 -3.70 34.57
N ASP A 852 -5.68 -4.22 35.51
CA ASP A 852 -5.41 -5.65 35.57
C ASP A 852 -6.66 -6.51 35.76
N SER A 853 -6.57 -7.78 35.39
CA SER A 853 -7.66 -8.72 35.64
C SER A 853 -7.82 -8.92 37.15
N PRO A 854 -9.06 -8.96 37.69
CA PRO A 854 -9.27 -9.14 39.12
C PRO A 854 -8.97 -10.59 39.57
N THR A 855 -8.73 -11.50 38.63
CA THR A 855 -8.29 -12.88 38.89
C THR A 855 -7.00 -13.18 38.13
N ARG A 856 -5.89 -13.29 38.87
CA ARG A 856 -4.74 -14.12 38.47
C ARG A 856 -4.99 -15.49 39.10
N VAL A 857 -5.56 -16.43 38.35
CA VAL A 857 -5.54 -17.84 38.76
C VAL A 857 -4.25 -18.43 38.20
N PRO A 858 -3.26 -18.82 39.03
CA PRO A 858 -2.06 -19.50 38.53
C PRO A 858 -2.45 -20.88 37.96
N GLY A 859 -1.98 -21.21 36.76
CA GLY A 859 -2.06 -22.57 36.20
C GLY A 859 -3.31 -22.94 35.39
N GLY A 860 -4.04 -21.98 34.83
CA GLY A 860 -5.22 -22.24 33.99
C GLY A 860 -5.11 -21.65 32.58
N GLY A 861 -4.33 -22.28 31.70
CA GLY A 861 -4.33 -21.93 30.28
C GLY A 861 -5.69 -22.22 29.64
N GLY A 862 -6.27 -21.19 29.01
CA GLY A 862 -7.27 -21.34 27.95
C GLY A 862 -8.70 -21.66 28.36
N GLY A 863 -9.57 -20.66 28.21
CA GLY A 863 -10.93 -20.88 27.69
C GLY A 863 -12.01 -21.28 28.70
N PHE A 864 -12.50 -20.31 29.48
CA PHE A 864 -13.94 -20.30 29.75
C PHE A 864 -14.66 -19.74 28.52
N GLY A 865 -15.23 -20.65 27.74
CA GLY A 865 -15.81 -20.40 26.43
C GLY A 865 -16.72 -19.18 26.35
N GLY A 866 -16.42 -18.32 25.38
CA GLY A 866 -17.30 -17.27 24.88
C GLY A 866 -18.54 -17.87 24.22
N GLY A 867 -19.49 -18.32 25.05
CA GLY A 867 -20.88 -18.48 24.65
C GLY A 867 -21.63 -17.17 24.87
N PHE A 868 -22.63 -16.92 24.03
CA PHE A 868 -23.53 -15.75 23.92
C PHE A 868 -24.11 -15.11 25.22
N PHE A 869 -23.79 -15.64 26.42
CA PHE A 869 -24.24 -15.15 27.73
C PHE A 869 -23.18 -15.28 28.87
N GLY A 870 -21.88 -15.37 28.57
CA GLY A 870 -20.83 -15.57 29.60
C GLY A 870 -19.98 -14.34 29.92
N GLY A 871 -20.36 -13.57 30.94
CA GLY A 871 -19.58 -12.45 31.48
C GLY A 871 -18.38 -12.92 32.32
N GLY A 872 -17.26 -13.22 31.66
CA GLY A 872 -15.93 -12.98 32.22
C GLY A 872 -15.54 -11.56 31.83
N GLY A 873 -15.83 -10.57 32.67
CA GLY A 873 -15.72 -9.17 32.32
C GLY A 873 -14.28 -8.75 32.07
N GLN A 874 -14.00 -8.13 30.92
CA GLN A 874 -12.75 -7.36 30.77
C GLN A 874 -12.71 -6.26 31.84
N ALA A 875 -11.58 -6.09 32.51
CA ALA A 875 -11.39 -5.06 33.52
C ALA A 875 -11.78 -3.67 32.98
N PRO A 876 -12.37 -2.76 33.77
CA PRO A 876 -12.81 -1.45 33.31
C PRO A 876 -11.71 -0.68 32.59
N LYS A 877 -12.09 0.15 31.61
CA LYS A 877 -11.17 1.15 31.07
C LYS A 877 -10.94 2.23 32.12
N VAL A 878 -9.76 2.83 32.12
CA VAL A 878 -9.43 3.96 32.97
C VAL A 878 -10.19 5.23 32.57
N LEU A 879 -10.17 6.22 33.43
CA LEU A 879 -10.65 7.57 33.09
C LEU A 879 -9.65 8.28 32.16
N PRO A 880 -10.12 9.22 31.33
CA PRO A 880 -9.23 10.19 30.69
C PRO A 880 -8.39 10.92 31.73
N GLY A 881 -7.09 11.09 31.47
CA GLY A 881 -6.14 11.66 32.41
C GLY A 881 -4.69 11.29 32.11
N GLN A 882 -3.83 11.62 33.07
CA GLN A 882 -2.38 11.42 33.02
C GLN A 882 -2.00 10.15 33.79
N TYR A 883 -1.14 9.34 33.19
CA TYR A 883 -0.61 8.08 33.72
C TYR A 883 0.92 8.05 33.50
N VAL A 884 1.60 7.05 34.04
CA VAL A 884 3.03 6.83 33.84
C VAL A 884 3.25 5.37 33.44
N ALA A 885 3.98 5.14 32.34
CA ALA A 885 4.55 3.83 32.05
C ALA A 885 5.96 3.76 32.64
N ARG A 886 6.23 2.67 33.36
CA ARG A 886 7.54 2.35 33.90
C ARG A 886 8.02 1.03 33.29
N LEU A 887 9.13 1.10 32.56
CA LEU A 887 9.84 -0.03 31.97
C LEU A 887 10.92 -0.51 32.94
N GLU A 888 10.94 -1.81 33.22
CA GLU A 888 12.02 -2.49 33.91
C GLU A 888 12.63 -3.54 32.96
N ALA A 889 13.90 -3.39 32.59
CA ALA A 889 14.61 -4.29 31.68
C ALA A 889 16.12 -4.28 31.99
N GLY A 890 16.76 -5.45 32.06
CA GLY A 890 18.22 -5.55 32.25
C GLY A 890 18.75 -4.84 33.51
N GLY A 891 17.94 -4.77 34.57
CA GLY A 891 18.26 -4.02 35.79
C GLY A 891 18.16 -2.48 35.67
N THR A 892 17.72 -1.97 34.52
CA THR A 892 17.46 -0.55 34.26
C THR A 892 15.97 -0.26 34.42
N VAL A 893 15.66 0.90 34.99
CA VAL A 893 14.28 1.39 35.15
C VAL A 893 14.16 2.73 34.45
N MET A 894 13.17 2.87 33.57
CA MET A 894 12.85 4.12 32.87
C MET A 894 11.35 4.41 32.97
N GLU A 895 10.97 5.68 32.92
CA GLU A 895 9.58 6.12 33.01
C GLU A 895 9.26 7.12 31.91
N THR A 896 8.03 7.05 31.38
CA THR A 896 7.50 8.01 30.40
C THR A 896 6.04 8.35 30.75
N PRO A 897 5.62 9.63 30.66
CA PRO A 897 4.24 10.01 30.91
C PRO A 897 3.32 9.51 29.78
N LEU A 898 2.09 9.13 30.13
CA LEU A 898 1.05 8.75 29.19
C LEU A 898 -0.16 9.67 29.35
N GLU A 899 -0.81 10.02 28.24
CA GLU A 899 -2.03 10.81 28.25
C GLU A 899 -3.17 10.07 27.54
N VAL A 900 -4.29 9.91 28.25
CA VAL A 900 -5.50 9.26 27.73
C VAL A 900 -6.60 10.30 27.59
N GLU A 901 -7.14 10.44 26.39
CA GLU A 901 -8.27 11.31 26.10
C GLU A 901 -9.58 10.53 25.90
N LEU A 902 -10.70 11.24 26.07
CA LEU A 902 -12.03 10.69 25.77
C LEU A 902 -12.30 10.78 24.27
N ASP A 903 -13.09 9.84 23.75
CA ASP A 903 -13.69 9.94 22.40
C ASP A 903 -14.27 11.35 22.14
N PRO A 904 -13.76 12.09 21.14
CA PRO A 904 -14.14 13.49 20.91
C PRO A 904 -15.59 13.65 20.44
N ARG A 905 -16.27 12.57 20.04
CA ARG A 905 -17.69 12.57 19.65
C ARG A 905 -18.63 12.52 20.86
N VAL A 906 -18.09 12.28 22.04
CA VAL A 906 -18.84 12.07 23.28
C VAL A 906 -18.93 13.36 24.08
N SER A 907 -20.16 13.73 24.44
CA SER A 907 -20.42 14.79 25.41
C SER A 907 -21.01 14.19 26.69
N ILE A 908 -20.23 14.19 27.77
CA ILE A 908 -20.62 13.69 29.09
C ILE A 908 -20.09 14.62 30.19
N SER A 909 -20.87 14.85 31.25
CA SER A 909 -20.41 15.65 32.38
C SER A 909 -19.33 14.89 33.18
N ARG A 910 -18.44 15.63 33.87
CA ARG A 910 -17.43 15.01 34.74
C ARG A 910 -18.08 14.17 35.85
N ASP A 911 -19.18 14.63 36.42
CA ASP A 911 -19.91 13.92 37.48
C ASP A 911 -20.49 12.60 36.97
N ASP A 912 -21.13 12.59 35.80
CA ASP A 912 -21.69 11.37 35.21
C ASP A 912 -20.58 10.36 34.84
N LEU A 913 -19.45 10.87 34.35
CA LEU A 913 -18.29 10.05 34.01
C LEU A 913 -17.68 9.39 35.27
N LEU A 914 -17.56 10.14 36.37
CA LEU A 914 -17.10 9.62 37.66
C LEU A 914 -18.09 8.61 38.25
N ALA A 915 -19.39 8.89 38.20
CA ALA A 915 -20.43 7.96 38.67
C ALA A 915 -20.40 6.65 37.88
N ARG A 916 -20.22 6.74 36.56
CA ARG A 916 -20.04 5.57 35.69
C ARG A 916 -18.79 4.78 36.06
N GLN A 917 -17.65 5.45 36.24
CA GLN A 917 -16.41 4.77 36.63
C GLN A 917 -16.55 4.09 37.98
N GLY A 918 -17.16 4.75 38.97
CA GLY A 918 -17.40 4.19 40.30
C GLY A 918 -18.22 2.90 40.25
N ALA A 919 -19.30 2.88 39.46
CA ALA A 919 -20.10 1.67 39.27
C ALA A 919 -19.30 0.55 38.57
N LEU A 920 -18.53 0.87 37.52
CA LEU A 920 -17.69 -0.11 36.82
C LEU A 920 -16.61 -0.71 37.72
N MET A 921 -15.93 0.12 38.53
CA MET A 921 -14.90 -0.33 39.47
C MET A 921 -15.50 -1.17 40.59
N SER A 922 -16.65 -0.78 41.14
CA SER A 922 -17.34 -1.58 42.16
C SER A 922 -17.82 -2.94 41.61
N GLY A 923 -18.30 -2.99 40.36
CA GLY A 923 -18.64 -4.25 39.70
C GLY A 923 -17.40 -5.11 39.43
N TYR A 924 -16.27 -4.48 39.08
CA TYR A 924 -14.97 -5.13 38.90
C TYR A 924 -14.47 -5.76 40.22
N GLU A 925 -14.49 -5.04 41.32
CA GLU A 925 -14.11 -5.57 42.66
C GLU A 925 -15.03 -6.72 43.07
N LEU A 926 -16.34 -6.57 42.89
CA LEU A 926 -17.32 -7.63 43.17
C LEU A 926 -17.03 -8.87 42.33
N SER A 927 -16.65 -8.70 41.06
CA SER A 927 -16.34 -9.82 40.17
C SER A 927 -15.14 -10.65 40.63
N GLY A 928 -14.10 -10.00 41.18
CA GLY A 928 -12.93 -10.69 41.73
C GLY A 928 -13.30 -11.54 42.95
N ALA A 929 -14.03 -10.95 43.89
CA ALA A 929 -14.46 -11.64 45.10
C ALA A 929 -15.44 -12.79 44.80
N VAL A 930 -16.36 -12.60 43.86
CA VAL A 930 -17.26 -13.68 43.37
C VAL A 930 -16.46 -14.79 42.72
N ALA A 931 -15.44 -14.48 41.92
CA ALA A 931 -14.65 -15.51 41.24
C ALA A 931 -13.83 -16.35 42.23
N GLU A 932 -13.24 -15.74 43.26
CA GLU A 932 -12.56 -16.46 44.35
C GLU A 932 -13.54 -17.38 45.10
N ALA A 933 -14.73 -16.88 45.43
CA ALA A 933 -15.78 -17.67 46.07
C ALA A 933 -16.27 -18.82 45.17
N MET A 934 -16.47 -18.57 43.87
CA MET A 934 -16.86 -19.61 42.90
C MET A 934 -15.78 -20.69 42.74
N ALA A 935 -14.49 -20.33 42.81
CA ALA A 935 -13.40 -21.31 42.81
C ALA A 935 -13.42 -22.19 44.07
N GLY A 936 -13.71 -21.60 45.24
CA GLY A 936 -13.94 -22.35 46.48
C GLY A 936 -15.15 -23.26 46.41
N PHE A 937 -16.27 -22.74 45.90
CA PHE A 937 -17.50 -23.49 45.67
C PHE A 937 -17.26 -24.69 44.74
N GLY A 938 -16.53 -24.51 43.64
CA GLY A 938 -16.17 -25.58 42.71
C GLY A 938 -15.40 -26.71 43.41
N ARG A 939 -14.37 -26.38 44.19
CA ARG A 939 -13.60 -27.39 44.95
C ARG A 939 -14.47 -28.21 45.91
N VAL A 940 -15.40 -27.57 46.62
CA VAL A 940 -16.30 -28.27 47.55
C VAL A 940 -17.30 -29.15 46.78
N ARG A 941 -17.84 -28.65 45.67
CA ARG A 941 -18.78 -29.42 44.84
C ARG A 941 -18.10 -30.65 44.24
N ASP A 942 -16.89 -30.50 43.69
CA ASP A 942 -16.11 -31.61 43.14
C ASP A 942 -15.81 -32.66 44.22
N ALA A 943 -15.46 -32.21 45.43
CA ALA A 943 -15.22 -33.09 46.57
C ALA A 943 -16.48 -33.87 46.98
N LEU A 944 -17.65 -33.21 46.99
CA LEU A 944 -18.92 -33.85 47.31
C LEU A 944 -19.35 -34.84 46.23
N GLU A 945 -19.13 -34.53 44.96
CA GLU A 945 -19.43 -35.43 43.83
C GLU A 945 -18.60 -36.72 43.92
N VAL A 946 -17.30 -36.62 44.26
CA VAL A 946 -16.45 -37.80 44.53
C VAL A 946 -17.01 -38.64 45.68
N VAL A 947 -17.50 -38.01 46.75
CA VAL A 947 -18.14 -38.73 47.86
C VAL A 947 -19.42 -39.45 47.40
N GLN A 948 -20.28 -38.75 46.65
CA GLN A 948 -21.51 -39.32 46.10
C GLN A 948 -21.24 -40.52 45.18
N GLU A 949 -20.26 -40.43 44.28
CA GLU A 949 -19.84 -41.53 43.41
C GLU A 949 -19.33 -42.75 44.20
N GLN A 950 -18.58 -42.52 45.28
CA GLN A 950 -18.07 -43.60 46.12
C GLN A 950 -19.15 -44.30 46.94
N MET A 951 -20.23 -43.58 47.26
CA MET A 951 -21.41 -44.11 47.95
C MET A 951 -22.34 -44.89 47.02
N ASP A 952 -22.33 -44.60 45.71
CA ASP A 952 -23.24 -45.22 44.76
C ASP A 952 -23.02 -46.75 44.66
N GLY A 953 -24.10 -47.51 44.85
CA GLY A 953 -24.06 -48.98 44.88
C GLY A 953 -23.55 -49.63 46.18
N ARG A 954 -23.31 -48.88 47.27
CA ARG A 954 -22.95 -49.41 48.60
C ARG A 954 -24.06 -49.18 49.64
N ASP A 955 -24.19 -50.07 50.62
CA ASP A 955 -25.18 -50.00 51.72
C ASP A 955 -24.71 -48.97 52.79
N ALA A 956 -24.64 -47.69 52.40
CA ALA A 956 -24.18 -46.61 53.27
C ALA A 956 -25.21 -46.30 54.39
N PRO A 957 -24.78 -45.94 55.61
CA PRO A 957 -25.67 -45.52 56.68
C PRO A 957 -26.58 -44.35 56.27
N GLU A 958 -27.85 -44.39 56.68
CA GLU A 958 -28.85 -43.34 56.40
C GLU A 958 -28.34 -41.95 56.84
N SER A 959 -27.63 -41.87 57.97
CA SER A 959 -27.04 -40.64 58.49
C SER A 959 -25.96 -40.02 57.58
N LEU A 960 -25.24 -40.83 56.80
CA LEU A 960 -24.24 -40.33 55.84
C LEU A 960 -24.93 -39.79 54.58
N SER A 961 -26.01 -40.45 54.14
CA SER A 961 -26.82 -39.95 53.02
C SER A 961 -27.51 -38.63 53.37
N GLU A 962 -28.02 -38.49 54.59
CA GLU A 962 -28.58 -37.23 55.11
C GLU A 962 -27.53 -36.10 55.12
N MET A 963 -26.30 -36.35 55.62
CA MET A 963 -25.24 -35.32 55.61
C MET A 963 -24.86 -34.87 54.20
N VAL A 964 -24.76 -35.81 53.25
CA VAL A 964 -24.47 -35.48 51.85
C VAL A 964 -25.59 -34.64 51.24
N THR A 965 -26.86 -34.99 51.49
CA THR A 965 -28.00 -34.19 51.02
C THR A 965 -28.02 -32.80 51.64
N GLU A 966 -27.77 -32.66 52.95
CA GLU A 966 -27.73 -31.35 53.61
C GLU A 966 -26.62 -30.45 53.03
N ILE A 967 -25.42 -31.00 52.79
CA ILE A 967 -24.29 -30.27 52.19
C ILE A 967 -24.62 -29.91 50.73
N ASP A 968 -25.26 -30.81 49.97
CA ASP A 968 -25.66 -30.56 48.57
C ASP A 968 -26.72 -29.45 48.47
N GLU A 969 -27.74 -29.47 49.34
CA GLU A 969 -28.77 -28.43 49.42
C GLU A 969 -28.17 -27.08 49.84
N GLU A 970 -27.26 -27.05 50.82
CA GLU A 970 -26.59 -25.81 51.25
C GLU A 970 -25.65 -25.27 50.15
N LEU A 971 -24.96 -26.15 49.43
CA LEU A 971 -24.18 -25.76 48.26
C LEU A 971 -25.07 -25.20 47.14
N ASP A 972 -26.27 -25.75 46.91
CA ASP A 972 -27.19 -25.19 45.91
C ASP A 972 -27.61 -23.75 46.27
N GLU A 973 -27.92 -23.50 47.55
CA GLU A 973 -28.23 -22.14 48.01
C GLU A 973 -27.03 -21.18 47.89
N VAL A 974 -25.83 -21.65 48.22
CA VAL A 974 -24.58 -20.88 48.03
C VAL A 974 -24.37 -20.59 46.54
N GLY A 975 -24.58 -21.59 45.68
CA GLY A 975 -24.46 -21.44 44.22
C GLY A 975 -25.43 -20.42 43.64
N ASP A 976 -26.68 -20.40 44.11
CA ASP A 976 -27.70 -19.44 43.69
C ASP A 976 -27.32 -18.00 44.08
N ASP A 977 -26.84 -17.79 45.30
CA ASP A 977 -26.44 -16.46 45.78
C ASP A 977 -25.14 -15.98 45.13
N LEU A 978 -24.17 -16.86 44.91
CA LEU A 978 -22.97 -16.55 44.11
C LEU A 978 -23.34 -16.24 42.65
N GLY A 979 -24.33 -16.95 42.09
CA GLY A 979 -24.87 -16.69 40.76
C GLY A 979 -25.53 -15.31 40.65
N GLN A 980 -26.29 -14.89 41.67
CA GLN A 980 -26.88 -13.55 41.74
C GLN A 980 -25.83 -12.46 41.97
N ALA A 981 -24.84 -12.69 42.84
CA ALA A 981 -23.72 -11.77 43.03
C ALA A 981 -22.91 -11.59 41.74
N ARG A 982 -22.69 -12.67 40.99
CA ARG A 982 -22.08 -12.64 39.65
C ARG A 982 -22.89 -11.81 38.66
N GLN A 983 -24.23 -11.90 38.68
CA GLN A 983 -25.08 -11.06 37.85
C GLN A 983 -24.99 -9.57 38.26
N GLY A 984 -24.87 -9.28 39.55
CA GLY A 984 -24.65 -7.92 40.07
C GLY A 984 -23.32 -7.31 39.63
N ALA A 985 -22.26 -8.12 39.55
CA ALA A 985 -20.96 -7.72 39.02
C ALA A 985 -20.99 -7.43 37.50
N GLY A 986 -21.92 -8.05 36.78
CA GLY A 986 -22.10 -7.91 35.34
C GLY A 986 -22.87 -6.65 34.93
N LEU A 987 -22.18 -5.51 34.80
CA LEU A 987 -22.79 -4.25 34.33
C LEU A 987 -22.85 -4.15 32.80
N ALA A 988 -23.65 -5.04 32.18
CA ALA A 988 -23.83 -5.09 30.73
C ALA A 988 -24.17 -3.71 30.13
N GLY A 989 -23.43 -3.32 29.09
CA GLY A 989 -23.64 -2.09 28.33
C GLY A 989 -23.12 -0.80 28.98
N LEU A 990 -22.83 -0.78 30.29
CA LEU A 990 -22.33 0.44 30.96
C LEU A 990 -20.90 0.78 30.50
N GLY A 991 -20.05 -0.23 30.32
CA GLY A 991 -18.69 -0.08 29.82
C GLY A 991 -18.62 0.40 28.36
N SER A 992 -19.68 0.22 27.58
CA SER A 992 -19.75 0.54 26.14
C SER A 992 -20.65 1.73 25.81
N PHE A 993 -21.12 2.48 26.82
CA PHE A 993 -21.99 3.64 26.61
C PHE A 993 -21.60 4.81 27.53
N HIS A 994 -21.70 6.05 27.04
CA HIS A 994 -21.22 7.25 27.74
C HIS A 994 -22.35 7.99 28.46
N ARG A 995 -22.90 7.38 29.53
CA ARG A 995 -23.85 8.01 30.46
C ARG A 995 -23.64 7.54 31.89
N ALA A 996 -24.26 8.25 32.84
CA ALA A 996 -24.38 7.79 34.22
C ALA A 996 -25.07 6.41 34.30
N PRO A 997 -24.77 5.60 35.33
CA PRO A 997 -25.45 4.34 35.58
C PRO A 997 -26.96 4.52 35.74
N THR A 998 -27.72 3.55 35.25
CA THR A 998 -29.16 3.47 35.50
C THR A 998 -29.46 2.99 36.91
N ALA A 999 -30.66 3.31 37.43
CA ALA A 999 -31.09 2.83 38.74
C ALA A 999 -31.14 1.29 38.84
N ASP A 1000 -31.48 0.60 37.75
CA ASP A 1000 -31.44 -0.88 37.67
C ASP A 1000 -30.02 -1.42 37.81
N GLN A 1001 -29.05 -0.81 37.11
CA GLN A 1001 -27.64 -1.19 37.20
C GLN A 1001 -27.08 -1.00 38.62
N LEU A 1002 -27.37 0.14 39.26
CA LEU A 1002 -26.97 0.39 40.65
C LEU A 1002 -27.64 -0.59 41.62
N TRP A 1003 -28.95 -0.84 41.45
CA TRP A 1003 -29.66 -1.80 42.30
C TRP A 1003 -29.09 -3.22 42.19
N ARG A 1004 -28.75 -3.69 40.99
CA ARG A 1004 -28.13 -5.01 40.79
C ARG A 1004 -26.76 -5.11 41.44
N LEU A 1005 -25.95 -4.06 41.32
CA LEU A 1005 -24.63 -3.97 41.93
C LEU A 1005 -24.74 -4.01 43.47
N ASP A 1006 -25.62 -3.19 44.03
CA ASP A 1006 -25.89 -3.16 45.48
C ASP A 1006 -26.37 -4.53 45.99
N ARG A 1007 -27.28 -5.18 45.24
CA ARG A 1007 -27.78 -6.53 45.57
C ARG A 1007 -26.67 -7.58 45.55
N GLY A 1008 -25.72 -7.48 44.61
CA GLY A 1008 -24.59 -8.39 44.55
C GLY A 1008 -23.66 -8.26 45.76
N TRP A 1009 -23.37 -7.03 46.19
CA TRP A 1009 -22.61 -6.77 47.40
C TRP A 1009 -23.35 -7.18 48.69
N GLU A 1010 -24.68 -7.12 48.70
CA GLU A 1010 -25.50 -7.59 49.83
C GLU A 1010 -25.44 -9.13 50.00
N LEU A 1011 -25.45 -9.87 48.89
CA LEU A 1011 -25.52 -11.34 48.90
C LEU A 1011 -24.18 -12.01 49.15
N LEU A 1012 -23.09 -11.45 48.61
CA LEU A 1012 -21.79 -12.12 48.60
C LEU A 1012 -21.26 -12.52 49.99
N PRO A 1013 -21.29 -11.67 51.04
CA PRO A 1013 -20.77 -12.04 52.35
C PRO A 1013 -21.47 -13.27 52.94
N GLY A 1014 -22.81 -13.34 52.85
CA GLY A 1014 -23.58 -14.47 53.37
C GLY A 1014 -23.39 -15.77 52.59
N ALA A 1015 -23.07 -15.68 51.29
CA ALA A 1015 -22.69 -16.85 50.50
C ALA A 1015 -21.28 -17.34 50.85
N VAL A 1016 -20.32 -16.42 51.00
CA VAL A 1016 -18.94 -16.74 51.40
C VAL A 1016 -18.88 -17.33 52.81
N ASP A 1017 -19.64 -16.80 53.77
CA ASP A 1017 -19.68 -17.34 55.14
C ASP A 1017 -20.20 -18.79 55.17
N ARG A 1018 -21.29 -19.09 54.45
CA ARG A 1018 -21.80 -20.47 54.31
C ARG A 1018 -20.81 -21.37 53.61
N LEU A 1019 -20.19 -20.91 52.52
CA LEU A 1019 -19.14 -21.65 51.83
C LEU A 1019 -17.95 -21.97 52.76
N ASN A 1020 -17.52 -21.02 53.59
CA ASN A 1020 -16.44 -21.26 54.55
C ASN A 1020 -16.82 -22.26 55.64
N ILE A 1021 -18.07 -22.26 56.10
CA ILE A 1021 -18.58 -23.29 57.03
C ILE A 1021 -18.53 -24.67 56.37
N LEU A 1022 -18.93 -24.77 55.10
CA LEU A 1022 -18.84 -26.02 54.35
C LEU A 1022 -17.39 -26.51 54.23
N ILE A 1023 -16.45 -25.61 53.90
CA ILE A 1023 -15.02 -25.92 53.76
C ILE A 1023 -14.38 -26.34 55.09
N THR A 1024 -14.64 -25.60 56.18
CA THR A 1024 -13.87 -25.71 57.43
C THR A 1024 -14.50 -26.59 58.50
N ASP A 1025 -15.79 -26.90 58.40
CA ASP A 1025 -16.52 -27.65 59.41
C ASP A 1025 -17.26 -28.86 58.81
N ARG A 1026 -18.16 -28.63 57.84
CA ARG A 1026 -19.08 -29.69 57.38
C ARG A 1026 -18.43 -30.74 56.49
N MET A 1027 -17.59 -30.33 55.53
CA MET A 1027 -16.85 -31.28 54.70
C MET A 1027 -15.84 -32.09 55.53
N PRO A 1028 -15.03 -31.49 56.43
CA PRO A 1028 -14.21 -32.26 57.37
C PRO A 1028 -15.01 -33.24 58.24
N ALA A 1029 -16.17 -32.83 58.76
CA ALA A 1029 -17.04 -33.73 59.53
C ALA A 1029 -17.62 -34.89 58.69
N LEU A 1030 -17.95 -34.64 57.42
CA LEU A 1030 -18.36 -35.66 56.46
C LEU A 1030 -17.22 -36.64 56.17
N LEU A 1031 -15.99 -36.14 56.00
CA LEU A 1031 -14.79 -36.95 55.77
C LEU A 1031 -14.43 -37.80 57.00
N ASP A 1032 -14.52 -37.23 58.21
CA ASP A 1032 -14.32 -37.97 59.46
C ASP A 1032 -15.41 -39.04 59.66
N ALA A 1033 -16.66 -38.80 59.23
CA ALA A 1033 -17.72 -39.79 59.23
C ALA A 1033 -17.52 -40.90 58.17
N LEU A 1034 -16.85 -40.58 57.05
CA LEU A 1034 -16.44 -41.54 56.02
C LEU A 1034 -15.23 -42.40 56.47
N ASP A 1035 -14.35 -41.87 57.32
CA ASP A 1035 -13.24 -42.62 57.92
C ASP A 1035 -13.68 -43.74 58.87
N ASP A 1036 -14.71 -43.48 59.68
CA ASP A 1036 -15.31 -44.51 60.53
C ASP A 1036 -15.97 -45.65 59.70
N ALA A 1037 -16.07 -45.47 58.37
CA ALA A 1037 -16.57 -46.43 57.38
C ALA A 1037 -15.52 -46.98 56.38
N ASP A 1038 -14.21 -46.64 56.53
CA ASP A 1038 -13.06 -47.08 55.69
C ASP A 1038 -13.12 -46.65 54.19
N LEU A 1039 -13.47 -45.37 53.92
CA LEU A 1039 -13.56 -44.79 52.57
C LEU A 1039 -12.95 -43.37 52.51
N ARG A 1040 -11.69 -43.18 52.06
CA ARG A 1040 -11.06 -41.83 51.95
C ARG A 1040 -10.45 -41.53 50.57
N PRO A 1041 -10.70 -40.33 50.02
CA PRO A 1041 -9.72 -39.58 49.22
C PRO A 1041 -9.34 -38.22 49.86
N ASP A 1042 -8.21 -37.64 49.42
CA ASP A 1042 -7.50 -36.47 49.98
C ASP A 1042 -7.94 -35.13 49.32
N LEU A 1043 -8.03 -34.02 50.08
CA LEU A 1043 -8.70 -32.78 49.65
C LEU A 1043 -7.95 -31.44 49.79
N GLY A 1044 -6.70 -31.40 50.27
CA GLY A 1044 -5.88 -30.16 50.24
C GLY A 1044 -6.41 -28.95 51.05
N ASP A 1045 -5.74 -27.78 50.92
CA ASP A 1045 -5.80 -26.64 51.86
C ASP A 1045 -6.82 -25.50 51.54
N THR A 1046 -7.12 -24.66 52.56
CA THR A 1046 -8.15 -23.58 52.60
C THR A 1046 -7.78 -22.27 51.89
N VAL A 1047 -8.79 -21.51 51.42
CA VAL A 1047 -8.67 -20.18 50.78
C VAL A 1047 -9.14 -19.04 51.70
N SER A 1048 -8.56 -17.84 51.52
CA SER A 1048 -8.75 -16.64 52.34
C SER A 1048 -10.06 -15.88 52.09
N VAL A 1049 -10.52 -15.13 53.09
CA VAL A 1049 -11.73 -14.28 53.04
C VAL A 1049 -11.33 -12.81 52.86
N PRO A 1050 -11.72 -12.13 51.76
CA PRO A 1050 -11.51 -10.69 51.62
C PRO A 1050 -12.56 -9.86 52.40
N THR A 1051 -12.15 -8.70 52.93
CA THR A 1051 -13.04 -7.69 53.53
C THR A 1051 -13.02 -6.38 52.72
N ALA A 1052 -14.13 -5.64 52.75
CA ALA A 1052 -14.38 -4.46 51.93
C ALA A 1052 -13.51 -3.23 52.31
N PRO A 1053 -13.11 -2.36 51.36
CA PRO A 1053 -12.45 -1.10 51.69
C PRO A 1053 -13.44 -0.09 52.30
N GLY A 1054 -13.15 0.40 53.51
CA GLY A 1054 -13.79 1.60 54.08
C GLY A 1054 -14.75 1.40 55.27
N GLY A 1055 -14.89 0.19 55.80
CA GLY A 1055 -15.61 -0.03 57.06
C GLY A 1055 -14.74 0.32 58.28
N GLN A 1056 -14.98 1.47 58.91
CA GLN A 1056 -14.59 1.67 60.32
C GLN A 1056 -15.51 0.81 61.20
N ASP A 1057 -15.02 -0.35 61.61
CA ASP A 1057 -14.71 -0.69 63.02
C ASP A 1057 -14.13 -2.12 63.12
#